data_AF-A0A661TV21-F1
#
_entry.id   AF-A0A661TV21-F1
#
_cell.length_a   1.000
_cell.length_b   1.000
_cell.length_c   1.000
_cell.angle_alpha   90.00
_cell.angle_beta   90.00
_cell.angle_gamma   90.00
#
_symmetry.space_group_name_H-M   'P 1'
#
loop_
_entity.id
_entity.type
_entity.pdbx_description
1 polymer ?
#
loop_
_entity_poly.entity_id
_entity_poly.type
_entity_poly.pdbx_seq_one_letter_code
_entity_poly.pdbx_strand_id
1 'polypeptide(L)'
;MSKSFRKLIFFSILAIIFIAGVNFVLAQGPDIGLDYAGDIGLSEAGESDLRVMIVNVVRFALGFLGIIAVVMIMYGGWLWMTASGQPERIEKAKRTLIAAVIGLIIILAAFAIVTFVINFADQAITGGGCEDGATRDCGCGGIRTCIDGTWGECIGSNCGIPSGNAFRVSNTIPSDGAINIIRNVVVKTYFNKAIDVSVTQGMLNNNFEIEKIADIDSGTGVETPVGPLAVAGEDIIISSNRRRLSFKALAGCGDENNTTNCFDEWSKFQVTIDGSSEIVAAGPQALDCLSGNCQFVFSTNNVVDSDPPIAGIIPEQMCADDGSLEIDANTVGGWGRDDIGISELRFYDWTSLLVYTEPGTGNRYQFSEYQYNIPSTAAGQTYTFSLEADDMASMMASDSFDALIRVGHCCNGVLDADEEEIDCGGADCEPCEDQDPVIYYFSPDNGAPGNWITIGGRYFGTVPGQVYFWDSGLNDYMAVPAQFPGDINPECVSDWLSDQIIVVVPSGAASGSVKVVRDDGKQDESSDNYGPLLSDFEVNSIARPGLCLAKNLTITDSLHVCFESNCGYFEDSFGLEGTGFTGADRTVKFGNEASNITANNISNWQTTSVEADIPNILPGKNTVFIMANAENSNYLRFDVLKDIIGGPVIDYIDPALGPVEQYITIYGSNFGFYNSGTSQVEFTYLA
;
A
#
# COMPACT_ATOMS: atom_id res chain seq x y z
N MET A 1 30.14 75.15 27.20
CA MET A 1 29.30 73.92 27.22
C MET A 1 30.17 72.76 27.69
N SER A 2 29.91 72.18 28.87
CA SER A 2 30.84 71.24 29.53
C SER A 2 30.95 69.92 28.76
N LYS A 3 32.12 69.24 28.84
CA LYS A 3 32.33 67.92 28.21
C LYS A 3 31.26 66.88 28.62
N SER A 4 30.68 67.03 29.81
CA SER A 4 29.59 66.21 30.34
C SER A 4 28.26 66.46 29.62
N PHE A 5 27.99 67.70 29.23
CA PHE A 5 26.77 68.08 28.52
C PHE A 5 26.76 67.58 27.06
N ARG A 6 27.93 67.52 26.40
CA ARG A 6 28.06 66.91 25.07
C ARG A 6 27.84 65.39 25.08
N LYS A 7 28.25 64.70 26.15
CA LYS A 7 27.99 63.25 26.32
C LYS A 7 26.52 62.96 26.57
N LEU A 8 25.83 63.81 27.32
CA LEU A 8 24.39 63.70 27.55
C LEU A 8 23.60 63.89 26.25
N ILE A 9 23.94 64.92 25.46
CA ILE A 9 23.31 65.17 24.17
C ILE A 9 23.56 64.03 23.19
N PHE A 10 24.77 63.46 23.15
CA PHE A 10 25.08 62.34 22.26
C PHE A 10 24.33 61.06 22.64
N PHE A 11 24.18 60.76 23.94
CA PHE A 11 23.36 59.63 24.42
C PHE A 11 21.87 59.85 24.17
N SER A 12 21.37 61.09 24.32
CA SER A 12 19.98 61.43 24.00
C SER A 12 19.69 61.36 22.51
N ILE A 13 20.62 61.77 21.64
CA ILE A 13 20.47 61.66 20.18
C ILE A 13 20.56 60.19 19.73
N LEU A 14 21.44 59.38 20.33
CA LEU A 14 21.52 57.95 20.05
C LEU A 14 20.26 57.20 20.51
N ALA A 15 19.67 57.59 21.65
CA ALA A 15 18.40 57.06 22.13
C ALA A 15 17.22 57.47 21.22
N ILE A 16 17.21 58.70 20.71
CA ILE A 16 16.16 59.18 19.79
C ILE A 16 16.27 58.50 18.41
N ILE A 17 17.49 58.24 17.91
CA ILE A 17 17.71 57.49 16.67
C ILE A 17 17.34 56.01 16.83
N PHE A 18 17.55 55.42 18.02
CA PHE A 18 17.10 54.07 18.33
C PHE A 18 15.57 53.95 18.44
N ILE A 19 14.88 55.02 18.88
CA ILE A 19 13.41 55.11 18.94
C ILE A 19 12.78 55.40 17.56
N ALA A 20 13.47 56.15 16.69
CA ALA A 20 12.97 56.52 15.36
C ALA A 20 13.30 55.50 14.25
N GLY A 21 14.25 54.58 14.49
CA GLY A 21 14.68 53.54 13.53
C GLY A 21 14.04 52.16 13.73
N VAL A 22 13.31 51.95 14.83
CA VAL A 22 12.43 50.78 14.97
C VAL A 22 11.14 51.10 14.23
N ASN A 23 10.96 50.49 13.06
CA ASN A 23 9.60 50.12 12.68
C ASN A 23 9.04 49.40 13.90
N PHE A 24 7.93 49.89 14.46
CA PHE A 24 7.09 49.02 15.26
C PHE A 24 6.65 47.91 14.32
N VAL A 25 7.46 46.85 14.24
CA VAL A 25 6.91 45.52 14.11
C VAL A 25 6.00 45.47 15.33
N LEU A 26 4.72 45.75 15.09
CA LEU A 26 3.69 45.21 15.94
C LEU A 26 4.05 43.73 15.96
N ALA A 27 4.68 43.28 17.04
CA ALA A 27 4.71 41.88 17.33
C ALA A 27 3.23 41.52 17.27
N GLN A 28 2.80 40.89 16.18
CA GLN A 28 1.56 40.17 16.15
C GLN A 28 1.71 39.26 17.37
N GLY A 29 1.08 39.66 18.48
CA GLY A 29 1.27 38.93 19.73
C GLY A 29 0.95 37.47 19.43
N PRO A 30 1.70 36.52 19.97
CA PRO A 30 1.68 35.12 19.55
C PRO A 30 0.24 34.66 19.36
N ASP A 31 -0.03 34.05 18.21
CA ASP A 31 -1.31 33.41 17.97
C ASP A 31 -1.45 32.26 18.98
N ILE A 32 -2.34 32.45 19.93
CA ILE A 32 -2.60 31.54 21.05
C ILE A 32 -3.88 30.74 20.81
N GLY A 33 -4.29 30.61 19.54
CA GLY A 33 -5.40 29.74 19.17
C GLY A 33 -6.77 30.37 19.41
N LEU A 34 -6.90 31.70 19.34
CA LEU A 34 -8.20 32.37 19.57
C LEU A 34 -9.19 32.13 18.43
N ASP A 35 -8.70 32.04 17.18
CA ASP A 35 -9.53 31.65 16.04
C ASP A 35 -9.88 30.15 16.13
N TYR A 36 -8.93 29.31 16.53
CA TYR A 36 -9.13 27.87 16.79
C TYR A 36 -10.13 27.57 17.93
N ALA A 37 -10.19 28.42 18.97
CA ALA A 37 -11.20 28.31 20.03
C ALA A 37 -12.60 28.70 19.55
N GLY A 38 -12.70 29.47 18.47
CA GLY A 38 -13.95 29.82 17.81
C GLY A 38 -14.51 28.69 16.96
N ASP A 39 -13.64 28.02 16.19
CA ASP A 39 -14.02 26.94 15.28
C ASP A 39 -14.43 25.63 15.99
N ILE A 40 -14.04 25.43 17.26
CA ILE A 40 -14.51 24.31 18.11
C ILE A 40 -15.83 24.62 18.85
N GLY A 41 -16.57 25.67 18.47
CA GLY A 41 -17.89 26.01 19.01
C GLY A 41 -17.87 26.52 20.47
N LEU A 42 -16.70 26.87 21.01
CA LEU A 42 -16.54 27.39 22.37
C LEU A 42 -16.69 28.92 22.46
N SER A 43 -16.85 29.62 21.33
CA SER A 43 -17.09 31.06 21.29
C SER A 43 -18.54 31.48 20.96
N GLU A 44 -19.44 30.54 20.66
CA GLU A 44 -20.85 30.85 20.44
C GLU A 44 -21.70 30.74 21.71
N ALA A 45 -21.38 31.60 22.68
CA ALA A 45 -22.36 32.07 23.65
C ALA A 45 -22.08 33.54 23.93
N GLY A 46 -22.93 34.41 23.36
CA GLY A 46 -22.85 35.85 23.55
C GLY A 46 -22.87 36.27 25.03
N GLU A 47 -22.15 37.37 25.30
CA GLU A 47 -21.86 38.02 26.59
C GLU A 47 -20.55 37.61 27.29
N SER A 48 -19.45 38.25 26.84
CA SER A 48 -18.15 38.36 27.55
C SER A 48 -17.65 37.07 28.20
N ASP A 49 -17.32 36.08 27.36
CA ASP A 49 -16.78 34.81 27.84
C ASP A 49 -15.47 35.02 28.62
N LEU A 50 -15.45 34.57 29.87
CA LEU A 50 -14.32 34.59 30.79
C LEU A 50 -13.04 34.05 30.13
N ARG A 51 -13.18 33.12 29.18
CA ARG A 51 -12.08 32.55 28.40
C ARG A 51 -11.35 33.58 27.53
N VAL A 52 -12.08 34.41 26.77
CA VAL A 52 -11.48 35.47 25.93
C VAL A 52 -10.79 36.52 26.81
N MET A 53 -11.33 36.79 28.00
CA MET A 53 -10.69 37.67 28.98
C MET A 53 -9.39 37.07 29.54
N ILE A 54 -9.38 35.79 29.92
CA ILE A 54 -8.19 35.08 30.43
C ILE A 54 -7.08 35.09 29.38
N VAL A 55 -7.41 34.77 28.13
CA VAL A 55 -6.46 34.69 27.03
C VAL A 55 -5.83 36.06 26.73
N ASN A 56 -6.63 37.13 26.73
CA ASN A 56 -6.11 38.50 26.59
C ASN A 56 -5.22 38.94 27.76
N VAL A 57 -5.53 38.51 28.99
CA VAL A 57 -4.67 38.77 30.17
C VAL A 57 -3.34 38.01 30.05
N VAL A 58 -3.36 36.77 29.57
CA VAL A 58 -2.14 35.97 29.34
C VAL A 58 -1.27 36.60 28.24
N ARG A 59 -1.87 37.07 27.14
CA ARG A 59 -1.16 37.78 26.05
C ARG A 59 -0.45 39.03 26.56
N PHE A 60 -1.12 39.80 27.41
CA PHE A 60 -0.52 40.98 28.05
C PHE A 60 0.62 40.58 28.99
N ALA A 61 0.45 39.52 29.80
CA ALA A 61 1.46 39.05 30.73
C ALA A 61 2.72 38.52 30.03
N LEU A 62 2.59 37.73 28.96
CA LEU A 62 3.72 37.18 28.20
C LEU A 62 4.50 38.28 27.46
N GLY A 63 3.81 39.24 26.85
CA GLY A 63 4.47 40.40 26.24
C GLY A 63 5.24 41.23 27.27
N PHE A 64 4.65 41.44 28.45
CA PHE A 64 5.29 42.15 29.55
C PHE A 64 6.54 41.43 30.08
N LEU A 65 6.49 40.10 30.22
CA LEU A 65 7.62 39.28 30.64
C LEU A 65 8.77 39.29 29.61
N GLY A 66 8.45 39.28 28.31
CA GLY A 66 9.45 39.39 27.23
C GLY A 66 10.22 40.71 27.30
N ILE A 67 9.52 41.83 27.55
CA ILE A 67 10.15 43.15 27.72
C ILE A 67 11.08 43.14 28.94
N ILE A 68 10.66 42.55 30.06
CA ILE A 68 11.50 42.43 31.27
C ILE A 68 12.76 41.62 30.99
N ALA A 69 12.65 40.51 30.24
CA ALA A 69 13.81 39.69 29.86
C ALA A 69 14.84 40.50 29.06
N VAL A 70 14.39 41.31 28.08
CA VAL A 70 15.27 42.20 27.31
C VAL A 70 15.95 43.24 28.19
N VAL A 71 15.22 43.87 29.12
CA VAL A 71 15.78 44.85 30.06
C VAL A 71 16.84 44.22 30.97
N MET A 72 16.62 43.00 31.44
CA MET A 72 17.58 42.26 32.28
C MET A 72 18.85 41.89 31.51
N ILE A 73 18.72 41.51 30.24
CA ILE A 73 19.88 41.26 29.36
C ILE A 73 20.69 42.54 29.15
N MET A 74 20.02 43.67 28.89
CA MET A 74 20.68 44.97 28.75
C MET A 74 21.40 45.39 30.03
N TYR A 75 20.78 45.19 31.20
CA TYR A 75 21.39 45.48 32.49
C TYR A 75 22.61 44.60 32.78
N GLY A 76 22.51 43.29 32.51
CA GLY A 76 23.63 42.35 32.64
C GLY A 76 24.79 42.71 31.72
N GLY A 77 24.50 43.07 30.46
CA GLY A 77 25.50 43.52 29.49
C GLY A 77 26.19 44.82 29.91
N TRP A 78 25.43 45.80 30.41
CA TRP A 78 25.99 47.05 30.93
C TRP A 78 26.88 46.83 32.16
N LEU A 79 26.46 45.97 33.10
CA LEU A 79 27.24 45.64 34.29
C LEU A 79 28.56 44.93 33.92
N TRP A 80 28.53 44.08 32.89
CA TRP A 80 29.73 43.41 32.39
C TRP A 80 30.72 44.38 31.74
N MET A 81 30.23 45.29 30.89
CA MET A 81 31.06 46.31 30.23
C MET A 81 31.68 47.31 31.22
N THR A 82 31.03 47.58 32.35
CA THR A 82 31.49 48.55 33.36
C THR A 82 32.28 47.92 34.52
N ALA A 83 32.53 46.60 34.49
CA ALA A 83 33.17 45.88 35.59
C ALA A 83 34.66 46.18 35.80
N SER A 84 35.35 46.77 34.80
CA SER A 84 36.75 47.25 34.91
C SER A 84 37.72 46.27 35.59
N GLY A 85 37.53 44.96 35.40
CA GLY A 85 38.38 43.90 35.98
C GLY A 85 38.09 43.53 37.44
N GLN A 86 37.04 44.06 38.08
CA GLN A 86 36.64 43.65 39.43
C GLN A 86 35.90 42.30 39.36
N PRO A 87 36.44 41.21 39.95
CA PRO A 87 35.90 39.86 39.79
C PRO A 87 34.45 39.74 40.29
N GLU A 88 34.12 40.40 41.40
CA GLU A 88 32.78 40.40 42.00
C GLU A 88 31.70 40.97 41.07
N ARG A 89 32.03 42.01 40.29
CA ARG A 89 31.09 42.63 39.34
C ARG A 89 30.90 41.79 38.07
N ILE A 90 31.96 41.13 37.61
CA ILE A 90 31.90 40.21 36.47
C ILE A 90 31.04 39.00 36.82
N GLU A 91 31.23 38.43 38.00
CA GLU A 91 30.44 37.29 38.48
C GLU A 91 28.96 37.64 38.60
N LYS A 92 28.65 38.81 39.18
CA LYS A 92 27.27 39.31 39.26
C LYS A 92 26.64 39.51 37.88
N ALA A 93 27.38 40.07 36.92
CA ALA A 93 26.88 40.27 35.55
C ALA A 93 26.59 38.94 34.84
N LYS A 94 27.49 37.95 34.95
CA LYS A 94 27.29 36.62 34.39
C LYS A 94 26.07 35.92 34.99
N ARG A 95 25.89 35.99 36.31
CA ARG A 95 24.72 35.39 36.98
C ARG A 95 23.41 36.01 36.49
N THR A 96 23.37 37.33 36.31
CA THR A 96 22.18 38.03 35.80
C THR A 96 21.88 37.66 34.34
N LEU A 97 22.90 37.54 33.48
CA LEU A 97 22.72 37.12 32.09
C LEU A 97 22.23 35.67 31.99
N ILE A 98 22.83 34.75 32.75
CA ILE A 98 22.42 33.34 32.76
C ILE A 98 20.97 33.20 33.24
N ALA A 99 20.59 33.92 34.30
CA ALA A 99 19.21 33.90 34.80
C ALA A 99 18.21 34.45 33.78
N ALA A 100 18.56 35.52 33.06
CA ALA A 100 17.71 36.10 32.02
C ALA A 100 17.54 35.16 30.81
N VAL A 101 18.60 34.47 30.40
CA VAL A 101 18.56 33.49 29.30
C VAL A 101 17.73 32.27 29.67
N ILE A 102 17.89 31.72 30.89
CA ILE A 102 17.08 30.59 31.37
C ILE A 102 15.60 30.99 31.42
N GLY A 103 15.28 32.18 31.92
CA GLY A 103 13.90 32.69 31.93
C GLY A 103 13.29 32.82 30.53
N LEU A 104 14.08 33.28 29.56
CA LEU A 104 13.65 33.37 28.17
C LEU A 104 13.40 31.97 27.55
N ILE A 105 14.27 31.00 27.81
CA ILE A 105 14.12 29.62 27.34
C ILE A 105 12.83 29.00 27.90
N ILE A 106 12.53 29.20 29.19
CA ILE A 106 11.32 28.67 29.82
C ILE A 106 10.06 29.27 29.17
N ILE A 107 10.04 30.58 28.89
CA ILE A 107 8.90 31.24 28.25
C ILE A 107 8.68 30.69 26.83
N LEU A 108 9.75 30.48 26.06
CA LEU A 108 9.67 29.92 24.71
C LEU A 108 9.26 28.44 24.71
N ALA A 109 9.76 27.65 25.66
CA ALA A 109 9.40 26.24 25.81
C ALA A 109 7.95 26.05 26.24
N ALA A 110 7.46 26.87 27.17
CA ALA A 110 6.06 26.85 27.60
C ALA A 110 5.11 27.15 26.43
N PHE A 111 5.47 28.11 25.58
CA PHE A 111 4.72 28.41 24.36
C PHE A 111 4.71 27.21 23.39
N ALA A 112 5.88 26.63 23.11
CA ALA A 112 5.98 25.47 22.22
C ALA A 112 5.14 24.27 22.70
N ILE A 113 5.12 24.01 24.01
CA ILE A 113 4.32 22.92 24.60
C ILE A 113 2.83 23.20 24.46
N VAL A 114 2.37 24.43 24.73
CA VAL A 114 0.94 24.77 24.61
C VAL A 114 0.47 24.64 23.16
N THR A 115 1.23 25.16 22.20
CA THR A 115 0.90 25.03 20.77
C THR A 115 0.92 23.57 20.31
N PHE A 116 1.89 22.78 20.79
CA PHE A 116 1.95 21.34 20.49
C PHE A 116 0.71 20.60 21.00
N VAL A 117 0.28 20.86 22.24
CA VAL A 117 -0.91 20.22 22.82
C VAL A 117 -2.18 20.64 22.10
N ILE A 118 -2.31 21.91 21.69
CA ILE A 118 -3.47 22.39 20.91
C ILE A 118 -3.51 21.73 19.54
N ASN A 119 -2.39 21.66 18.81
CA ASN A 119 -2.34 21.04 17.49
C ASN A 119 -2.55 19.52 17.55
N PHE A 120 -2.04 18.86 18.59
CA PHE A 120 -2.28 17.44 18.83
C PHE A 120 -3.75 17.17 19.19
N ALA A 121 -4.35 18.03 20.01
CA ALA A 121 -5.77 17.92 20.36
C ALA A 121 -6.69 18.20 19.15
N ASP A 122 -6.33 19.12 18.27
CA ASP A 122 -7.06 19.37 17.03
C ASP A 122 -6.98 18.16 16.08
N GLN A 123 -5.78 17.62 15.82
CA GLN A 123 -5.63 16.39 15.02
C GLN A 123 -6.41 15.20 15.61
N ALA A 124 -6.53 15.12 16.93
CA ALA A 124 -7.29 14.09 17.62
C ALA A 124 -8.82 14.33 17.67
N ILE A 125 -9.29 15.57 17.51
CA ILE A 125 -10.72 15.93 17.61
C ILE A 125 -11.36 16.18 16.23
N THR A 126 -10.64 16.75 15.27
CA THR A 126 -11.17 17.15 13.94
C THR A 126 -10.70 16.27 12.79
N GLY A 127 -9.84 15.27 13.04
CA GLY A 127 -9.43 14.33 11.99
C GLY A 127 -8.71 15.02 10.82
N GLY A 128 -7.82 15.97 11.11
CA GLY A 128 -6.98 16.63 10.11
C GLY A 128 -7.75 17.60 9.20
N GLY A 129 -8.07 18.78 9.73
CA GLY A 129 -8.53 19.92 8.95
C GLY A 129 -7.53 20.35 7.87
N CYS A 130 -8.03 21.08 6.86
CA CYS A 130 -7.29 21.49 5.67
C CYS A 130 -7.41 23.00 5.43
N GLU A 131 -6.56 23.56 4.55
CA GLU A 131 -6.66 24.96 4.13
C GLU A 131 -7.72 25.12 3.03
N ASP A 132 -8.60 26.12 3.13
CA ASP A 132 -9.65 26.37 2.13
C ASP A 132 -9.11 26.53 0.71
N GLY A 133 -9.67 25.74 -0.20
CA GLY A 133 -9.21 25.65 -1.59
C GLY A 133 -8.06 24.66 -1.83
N ALA A 134 -7.50 24.03 -0.78
CA ALA A 134 -6.58 22.91 -0.94
C ALA A 134 -7.31 21.71 -1.55
N THR A 135 -6.64 21.00 -2.44
CA THR A 135 -7.12 19.76 -3.06
C THR A 135 -6.26 18.58 -2.62
N ARG A 136 -6.87 17.43 -2.38
CA ARG A 136 -6.17 16.20 -2.04
C ARG A 136 -6.80 15.01 -2.77
N ASP A 137 -5.94 14.12 -3.25
CA ASP A 137 -6.35 12.85 -3.83
C ASP A 137 -6.92 11.92 -2.76
N CYS A 138 -8.02 11.26 -3.08
CA CYS A 138 -8.74 10.36 -2.18
C CYS A 138 -8.39 8.87 -2.37
N GLY A 139 -7.44 8.52 -3.23
CA GLY A 139 -6.99 7.14 -3.47
C GLY A 139 -7.92 6.32 -4.38
N CYS A 140 -8.83 6.99 -5.11
CA CYS A 140 -9.88 6.37 -5.92
C CYS A 140 -10.04 7.07 -7.29
N GLY A 141 -9.04 7.83 -7.74
CA GLY A 141 -9.17 8.67 -8.93
C GLY A 141 -10.13 9.84 -8.73
N GLY A 142 -10.19 10.39 -7.51
CA GLY A 142 -11.04 11.51 -7.16
C GLY A 142 -10.32 12.54 -6.31
N ILE A 143 -10.80 13.78 -6.37
CA ILE A 143 -10.24 14.92 -5.67
C ILE A 143 -11.29 15.44 -4.69
N ARG A 144 -10.89 15.61 -3.43
CA ARG A 144 -11.67 16.37 -2.45
C ARG A 144 -11.08 17.76 -2.31
N THR A 145 -11.97 18.76 -2.25
CA THR A 145 -11.59 20.17 -2.08
C THR A 145 -11.97 20.60 -0.67
N CYS A 146 -11.07 21.32 -0.01
CA CYS A 146 -11.33 21.86 1.30
C CYS A 146 -12.27 23.07 1.22
N ILE A 147 -13.35 23.06 2.00
CA ILE A 147 -14.31 24.16 2.14
C ILE A 147 -14.62 24.33 3.63
N ASP A 148 -14.50 25.55 4.13
CA ASP A 148 -14.69 25.92 5.53
C ASP A 148 -13.86 25.05 6.50
N GLY A 149 -12.58 24.85 6.17
CA GLY A 149 -11.60 24.13 6.99
C GLY A 149 -11.76 22.60 7.03
N THR A 150 -12.77 22.08 6.31
CA THR A 150 -13.10 20.66 6.28
C THR A 150 -12.94 20.11 4.86
N TRP A 151 -12.41 18.89 4.73
CA TRP A 151 -12.38 18.22 3.44
C TRP A 151 -13.82 17.96 2.98
N GLY A 152 -14.20 18.52 1.84
CA GLY A 152 -15.47 18.21 1.20
C GLY A 152 -15.54 16.74 0.77
N GLU A 153 -16.71 16.35 0.24
CA GLU A 153 -16.88 15.02 -0.33
C GLU A 153 -15.85 14.78 -1.43
N CYS A 154 -15.37 13.53 -1.51
CA CYS A 154 -14.48 13.17 -2.58
C CYS A 154 -15.25 12.99 -3.88
N ILE A 155 -14.86 13.76 -4.91
CA ILE A 155 -15.54 13.78 -6.20
C ILE A 155 -14.56 13.21 -7.25
N GLY A 156 -14.94 12.10 -7.88
CA GLY A 156 -14.16 11.43 -8.93
C GLY A 156 -14.69 10.03 -9.21
N SER A 157 -14.07 9.32 -10.15
CA SER A 157 -14.64 8.11 -10.79
C SER A 157 -14.96 6.96 -9.84
N ASN A 158 -14.26 6.82 -8.70
CA ASN A 158 -14.50 5.72 -7.74
C ASN A 158 -14.72 6.15 -6.27
N CYS A 159 -15.07 7.41 -5.96
CA CYS A 159 -15.36 7.80 -4.58
C CYS A 159 -16.81 8.24 -4.35
N GLY A 160 -17.44 7.68 -3.30
CA GLY A 160 -18.83 7.96 -2.88
C GLY A 160 -19.85 6.89 -3.28
N ILE A 161 -19.54 5.60 -3.14
CA ILE A 161 -20.37 4.49 -3.65
C ILE A 161 -21.43 4.05 -2.62
N PRO A 162 -22.74 4.33 -2.83
CA PRO A 162 -23.77 3.40 -2.38
C PRO A 162 -23.69 2.16 -3.28
N SER A 163 -23.64 0.98 -2.67
CA SER A 163 -23.65 -0.33 -3.33
C SER A 163 -24.85 -0.48 -4.27
N GLY A 164 -24.66 -0.13 -5.54
CA GLY A 164 -25.64 -0.27 -6.60
C GLY A 164 -25.11 -1.21 -7.68
N ASN A 165 -26.01 -1.97 -8.29
CA ASN A 165 -25.78 -2.79 -9.47
C ASN A 165 -25.44 -1.95 -10.73
N ALA A 166 -24.80 -0.79 -10.63
CA ALA A 166 -24.48 0.07 -11.76
C ALA A 166 -23.32 -0.50 -12.59
N PHE A 167 -23.37 -0.28 -13.90
CA PHE A 167 -22.30 -0.65 -14.83
C PHE A 167 -21.27 0.49 -14.87
N ARG A 168 -20.01 0.21 -14.54
CA ARG A 168 -18.97 1.23 -14.32
C ARG A 168 -17.61 0.75 -14.85
N VAL A 169 -16.72 1.71 -15.08
CA VAL A 169 -15.29 1.43 -15.25
C VAL A 169 -14.73 0.99 -13.90
N SER A 170 -14.06 -0.17 -13.87
CA SER A 170 -13.47 -0.73 -12.65
C SER A 170 -11.98 -0.44 -12.51
N ASN A 171 -11.24 -0.42 -13.63
CA ASN A 171 -9.81 -0.13 -13.65
C ASN A 171 -9.36 0.41 -15.01
N THR A 172 -8.23 1.11 -15.06
CA THR A 172 -7.63 1.66 -16.28
C THR A 172 -6.13 1.37 -16.33
N ILE A 173 -5.61 1.17 -17.53
CA ILE A 173 -4.18 1.08 -17.82
C ILE A 173 -3.86 2.08 -18.94
N PRO A 174 -2.96 3.05 -18.73
CA PRO A 174 -2.36 3.41 -17.44
C PRO A 174 -3.38 3.75 -16.36
N SER A 175 -2.97 3.70 -15.09
CA SER A 175 -3.80 4.17 -13.98
C SER A 175 -4.06 5.66 -14.13
N ASP A 176 -5.19 6.14 -13.58
CA ASP A 176 -5.48 7.57 -13.57
C ASP A 176 -4.38 8.35 -12.83
N GLY A 177 -3.96 9.47 -13.42
CA GLY A 177 -2.86 10.30 -12.92
C GLY A 177 -1.47 9.72 -13.15
N ALA A 178 -1.31 8.61 -13.88
CA ALA A 178 0.00 7.99 -14.06
C ALA A 178 0.98 8.91 -14.79
N ILE A 179 2.22 8.93 -14.30
CA ILE A 179 3.33 9.71 -14.88
C ILE A 179 4.43 8.77 -15.37
N ASN A 180 5.31 9.29 -16.23
CA ASN A 180 6.44 8.54 -16.79
C ASN A 180 6.05 7.29 -17.58
N ILE A 181 4.90 7.32 -18.26
CA ILE A 181 4.42 6.21 -19.07
C ILE A 181 5.17 6.14 -20.40
N ILE A 182 5.44 4.92 -20.87
CA ILE A 182 6.07 4.68 -22.17
C ILE A 182 5.23 5.21 -23.32
N ARG A 183 5.89 5.53 -24.43
CA ARG A 183 5.22 6.13 -25.58
C ARG A 183 4.37 5.12 -26.37
N ASN A 184 4.74 3.85 -26.43
CA ASN A 184 3.98 2.81 -27.12
C ASN A 184 2.98 2.07 -26.21
N VAL A 185 2.55 2.70 -25.11
CA VAL A 185 1.57 2.11 -24.21
C VAL A 185 0.25 1.81 -24.94
N VAL A 186 -0.37 0.67 -24.62
CA VAL A 186 -1.73 0.35 -25.05
C VAL A 186 -2.69 0.71 -23.94
N VAL A 187 -3.63 1.61 -24.24
CA VAL A 187 -4.59 2.08 -23.25
C VAL A 187 -5.69 1.04 -23.10
N LYS A 188 -5.85 0.47 -21.90
CA LYS A 188 -6.88 -0.52 -21.57
C LYS A 188 -7.86 0.04 -20.55
N THR A 189 -9.15 -0.28 -20.70
CA THR A 189 -10.19 0.07 -19.72
C THR A 189 -11.01 -1.16 -19.38
N TYR A 190 -11.17 -1.42 -18.09
CA TYR A 190 -11.87 -2.57 -17.53
C TYR A 190 -13.22 -2.16 -16.96
N PHE A 191 -14.19 -3.07 -17.03
CA PHE A 191 -15.54 -2.82 -16.53
C PHE A 191 -15.97 -3.88 -15.51
N ASN A 192 -16.75 -3.46 -14.52
CA ASN A 192 -17.29 -4.36 -13.50
C ASN A 192 -18.35 -5.34 -14.03
N LYS A 193 -18.87 -5.12 -15.25
CA LYS A 193 -19.81 -6.02 -15.96
C LYS A 193 -19.43 -6.16 -17.43
N ALA A 194 -19.93 -7.21 -18.08
CA ALA A 194 -19.73 -7.37 -19.52
C ALA A 194 -20.56 -6.34 -20.31
N ILE A 195 -19.94 -5.71 -21.30
CA ILE A 195 -20.57 -4.85 -22.30
C ILE A 195 -21.54 -5.71 -23.13
N ASP A 196 -22.76 -5.23 -23.34
CA ASP A 196 -23.79 -5.96 -24.10
C ASP A 196 -23.37 -6.19 -25.56
N VAL A 197 -23.79 -7.32 -26.15
CA VAL A 197 -23.48 -7.68 -27.54
C VAL A 197 -24.06 -6.72 -28.58
N SER A 198 -25.05 -5.89 -28.21
CA SER A 198 -25.61 -4.84 -29.08
C SER A 198 -24.67 -3.66 -29.31
N VAL A 199 -23.67 -3.45 -28.44
CA VAL A 199 -22.67 -2.39 -28.62
C VAL A 199 -21.75 -2.76 -29.77
N THR A 200 -21.81 -1.95 -30.83
CA THR A 200 -21.05 -2.16 -32.09
C THR A 200 -19.73 -1.41 -32.08
N GLN A 201 -18.79 -1.80 -32.96
CA GLN A 201 -17.50 -1.13 -33.12
C GLN A 201 -17.63 0.37 -33.41
N GLY A 202 -18.61 0.77 -34.23
CA GLY A 202 -18.85 2.18 -34.54
C GLY A 202 -19.31 2.98 -33.32
N MET A 203 -20.04 2.36 -32.39
CA MET A 203 -20.42 3.00 -31.13
C MET A 203 -19.20 3.17 -30.22
N LEU A 204 -18.33 2.16 -30.13
CA LEU A 204 -17.10 2.25 -29.33
C LEU A 204 -16.18 3.35 -29.86
N ASN A 205 -15.92 3.38 -31.17
CA ASN A 205 -15.02 4.37 -31.78
C ASN A 205 -15.56 5.82 -31.70
N ASN A 206 -16.87 6.02 -31.52
CA ASN A 206 -17.47 7.35 -31.37
C ASN A 206 -17.57 7.82 -29.92
N ASN A 207 -17.53 6.90 -28.95
CA ASN A 207 -17.71 7.21 -27.53
C ASN A 207 -16.41 7.01 -26.71
N PHE A 208 -15.32 6.56 -27.33
CA PHE A 208 -14.00 6.43 -26.70
C PHE A 208 -13.01 7.32 -27.44
N GLU A 209 -12.56 8.38 -26.77
CA GLU A 209 -11.66 9.39 -27.35
C GLU A 209 -10.43 9.59 -26.47
N ILE A 210 -9.26 9.77 -27.10
CA ILE A 210 -8.03 10.17 -26.42
C ILE A 210 -7.54 11.48 -27.03
N GLU A 211 -7.29 12.46 -26.17
CA GLU A 211 -6.84 13.79 -26.57
C GLU A 211 -5.56 14.18 -25.83
N LYS A 212 -4.61 14.80 -26.54
CA LYS A 212 -3.47 15.48 -25.92
C LYS A 212 -3.93 16.83 -25.39
N ILE A 213 -3.64 17.12 -24.12
CA ILE A 213 -4.09 18.31 -23.41
C ILE A 213 -2.96 19.22 -22.93
N ALA A 214 -1.72 18.71 -22.80
CA ALA A 214 -0.55 19.53 -22.48
C ALA A 214 0.74 18.93 -23.04
N ASP A 215 1.72 19.80 -23.33
CA ASP A 215 3.13 19.44 -23.47
C ASP A 215 3.84 19.59 -22.12
N ILE A 216 4.82 18.74 -21.82
CA ILE A 216 5.58 18.74 -20.56
C ILE A 216 7.04 19.09 -20.87
N ASP A 217 7.58 20.08 -20.17
CA ASP A 217 9.01 20.37 -20.26
C ASP A 217 9.84 19.30 -19.53
N SER A 218 10.66 18.54 -20.28
CA SER A 218 11.46 17.43 -19.75
C SER A 218 12.47 17.81 -18.65
N GLY A 219 12.86 19.08 -18.54
CA GLY A 219 13.85 19.54 -17.54
C GLY A 219 13.23 20.08 -16.26
N THR A 220 12.01 20.63 -16.35
CA THR A 220 11.35 21.34 -15.25
C THR A 220 10.01 20.71 -14.82
N GLY A 221 9.44 19.81 -15.62
CA GLY A 221 8.13 19.19 -15.39
C GLY A 221 6.96 20.14 -15.59
N VAL A 222 7.20 21.35 -16.11
CA VAL A 222 6.15 22.36 -16.29
C VAL A 222 5.23 21.95 -17.45
N GLU A 223 3.94 21.84 -17.15
CA GLU A 223 2.89 21.59 -18.15
C GLU A 223 2.54 22.88 -18.89
N THR A 224 2.59 22.84 -20.22
CA THR A 224 2.10 23.88 -21.11
C THR A 224 0.81 23.39 -21.78
N PRO A 225 -0.36 23.94 -21.42
CA PRO A 225 -1.62 23.51 -22.01
C PRO A 225 -1.61 23.69 -23.53
N VAL A 226 -2.04 22.65 -24.24
CA VAL A 226 -2.36 22.71 -25.67
C VAL A 226 -3.86 22.56 -25.84
N GLY A 227 -4.40 23.04 -26.96
CA GLY A 227 -5.79 22.73 -27.29
C GLY A 227 -5.97 21.21 -27.38
N PRO A 228 -7.15 20.66 -27.05
CA PRO A 228 -7.40 19.22 -27.17
C PRO A 228 -7.10 18.76 -28.60
N LEU A 229 -6.12 17.87 -28.73
CA LEU A 229 -5.71 17.30 -30.01
C LEU A 229 -6.00 15.80 -29.98
N ALA A 230 -6.99 15.37 -30.76
CA ALA A 230 -7.36 13.96 -30.88
C ALA A 230 -6.16 13.12 -31.34
N VAL A 231 -5.91 12.01 -30.63
CA VAL A 231 -4.89 11.03 -30.97
C VAL A 231 -5.49 10.02 -31.95
N ALA A 232 -4.89 9.90 -33.14
CA ALA A 232 -5.28 8.85 -34.08
C ALA A 232 -4.82 7.48 -33.56
N GLY A 233 -5.70 6.48 -33.61
CA GLY A 233 -5.42 5.11 -33.20
C GLY A 233 -6.07 4.06 -34.09
N GLU A 234 -5.74 2.82 -33.82
CA GLU A 234 -6.43 1.64 -34.36
C GLU A 234 -7.87 1.55 -33.81
N ASP A 235 -8.69 0.68 -34.42
CA ASP A 235 -10.05 0.40 -33.91
C ASP A 235 -10.00 -0.12 -32.47
N ILE A 236 -10.94 0.34 -31.63
CA ILE A 236 -11.03 -0.09 -30.22
C ILE A 236 -11.28 -1.60 -30.14
N ILE A 237 -10.38 -2.36 -29.54
CA ILE A 237 -10.53 -3.81 -29.42
C ILE A 237 -11.31 -4.14 -28.15
N ILE A 238 -12.44 -4.83 -28.30
CA ILE A 238 -13.20 -5.41 -27.18
C ILE A 238 -12.74 -6.85 -26.90
N SER A 239 -12.50 -7.17 -25.63
CA SER A 239 -12.11 -8.53 -25.22
C SER A 239 -13.22 -9.55 -25.47
N SER A 240 -12.85 -10.84 -25.52
CA SER A 240 -13.79 -11.96 -25.74
C SER A 240 -14.88 -12.04 -24.65
N ASN A 241 -14.51 -11.81 -23.39
CA ASN A 241 -15.44 -11.73 -22.26
C ASN A 241 -16.22 -10.38 -22.20
N ARG A 242 -15.95 -9.46 -23.12
CA ARG A 242 -16.56 -8.13 -23.25
C ARG A 242 -16.44 -7.25 -22.00
N ARG A 243 -15.42 -7.48 -21.18
CA ARG A 243 -15.16 -6.69 -19.95
C ARG A 243 -14.00 -5.71 -20.09
N ARG A 244 -13.34 -5.66 -21.24
CA ARG A 244 -12.20 -4.79 -21.49
C ARG A 244 -12.26 -4.17 -22.88
N LEU A 245 -11.89 -2.89 -22.97
CA LEU A 245 -11.60 -2.17 -24.20
C LEU A 245 -10.10 -1.85 -24.27
N SER A 246 -9.52 -1.87 -25.47
CA SER A 246 -8.09 -1.58 -25.70
C SER A 246 -7.92 -0.64 -26.89
N PHE A 247 -7.07 0.38 -26.76
CA PHE A 247 -6.74 1.36 -27.79
C PHE A 247 -5.22 1.42 -28.03
N LYS A 248 -4.83 1.43 -29.30
CA LYS A 248 -3.43 1.54 -29.72
C LYS A 248 -3.27 2.76 -30.65
N ALA A 249 -2.33 3.65 -30.33
CA ALA A 249 -2.08 4.85 -31.12
C ALA A 249 -1.48 4.52 -32.51
N LEU A 250 -1.52 5.46 -33.46
CA LEU A 250 -0.96 5.29 -34.83
C LEU A 250 0.25 6.17 -35.14
N ALA A 251 0.64 7.09 -34.24
CA ALA A 251 1.78 7.96 -34.50
C ALA A 251 3.10 7.18 -34.33
N GLY A 252 4.02 7.26 -35.28
CA GLY A 252 5.31 6.58 -35.14
C GLY A 252 6.23 7.28 -34.16
N CYS A 253 7.00 6.51 -33.38
CA CYS A 253 8.06 7.01 -32.49
C CYS A 253 9.32 7.51 -33.23
N GLY A 254 9.22 7.92 -34.50
CA GLY A 254 10.38 8.25 -35.33
C GLY A 254 11.18 7.02 -35.78
N ASP A 255 10.58 5.83 -35.70
CA ASP A 255 11.14 4.63 -36.29
C ASP A 255 11.06 4.69 -37.82
N GLU A 256 12.11 4.23 -38.48
CA GLU A 256 12.28 4.36 -39.93
C GLU A 256 11.20 3.62 -40.76
N ASN A 257 10.42 2.76 -40.12
CA ASN A 257 9.31 2.01 -40.72
C ASN A 257 7.92 2.43 -40.21
N ASN A 258 7.80 3.37 -39.26
CA ASN A 258 6.53 3.79 -38.65
C ASN A 258 5.67 2.60 -38.14
N THR A 259 6.33 1.57 -37.65
CA THR A 259 5.82 0.32 -37.08
C THR A 259 5.54 0.42 -35.58
N THR A 260 6.25 1.30 -34.87
CA THR A 260 6.09 1.50 -33.43
C THR A 260 5.05 2.59 -33.20
N ASN A 261 3.81 2.12 -33.09
CA ASN A 261 2.60 2.86 -32.73
C ASN A 261 2.72 3.48 -31.33
N CYS A 262 2.76 4.82 -31.27
CA CYS A 262 3.14 5.58 -30.09
C CYS A 262 2.32 6.86 -29.87
N PHE A 263 2.40 7.37 -28.66
CA PHE A 263 2.07 8.72 -28.23
C PHE A 263 3.28 9.67 -28.36
N ASP A 264 3.00 10.97 -28.33
CA ASP A 264 4.03 12.01 -28.28
C ASP A 264 4.88 11.89 -27.00
N GLU A 265 6.16 12.25 -27.08
CA GLU A 265 7.04 12.31 -25.91
C GLU A 265 6.63 13.46 -24.98
N TRP A 266 6.86 13.30 -23.67
CA TRP A 266 6.67 14.36 -22.67
C TRP A 266 5.33 15.08 -22.81
N SER A 267 4.23 14.33 -22.86
CA SER A 267 2.92 14.86 -23.20
C SER A 267 1.87 14.31 -22.23
N LYS A 268 0.87 15.13 -21.93
CA LYS A 268 -0.26 14.75 -21.09
C LYS A 268 -1.48 14.46 -21.94
N PHE A 269 -2.10 13.32 -21.70
CA PHE A 269 -3.27 12.83 -22.42
C PHE A 269 -4.45 12.65 -21.48
N GLN A 270 -5.64 12.90 -22.02
CA GLN A 270 -6.91 12.63 -21.38
C GLN A 270 -7.66 11.59 -22.21
N VAL A 271 -8.12 10.54 -21.53
CA VAL A 271 -9.01 9.55 -22.10
C VAL A 271 -10.42 9.89 -21.64
N THR A 272 -11.36 9.95 -22.58
CA THR A 272 -12.76 10.22 -22.31
C THR A 272 -13.60 9.08 -22.88
N ILE A 273 -14.40 8.46 -22.02
CA ILE A 273 -15.41 7.49 -22.39
C ILE A 273 -16.77 8.14 -22.13
N ASP A 274 -17.47 8.46 -23.20
CA ASP A 274 -18.82 9.00 -23.10
C ASP A 274 -19.75 7.94 -22.52
N GLY A 275 -20.30 8.23 -21.34
CA GLY A 275 -21.28 7.42 -20.64
C GLY A 275 -22.69 7.54 -21.23
N SER A 276 -22.81 8.09 -22.44
CA SER A 276 -24.06 8.11 -23.20
C SER A 276 -24.71 6.71 -23.17
N SER A 277 -26.04 6.66 -23.28
CA SER A 277 -26.82 5.41 -23.23
C SER A 277 -26.45 4.37 -24.31
N GLU A 278 -25.42 4.61 -25.12
CA GLU A 278 -24.92 3.71 -26.15
C GLU A 278 -23.99 2.61 -25.61
N ILE A 279 -23.14 2.91 -24.61
CA ILE A 279 -22.33 1.87 -23.96
C ILE A 279 -23.14 1.29 -22.79
N VAL A 280 -23.69 0.10 -23.00
CA VAL A 280 -24.57 -0.59 -22.04
C VAL A 280 -24.01 -1.95 -21.62
N ALA A 281 -24.31 -2.36 -20.39
CA ALA A 281 -24.04 -3.70 -19.89
C ALA A 281 -25.02 -4.74 -20.44
N ALA A 282 -24.61 -6.01 -20.40
CA ALA A 282 -25.46 -7.18 -20.59
C ALA A 282 -26.54 -7.24 -19.48
N GLY A 283 -27.59 -6.43 -19.60
CA GLY A 283 -28.51 -6.13 -18.50
C GLY A 283 -29.31 -4.82 -18.63
N PRO A 284 -29.58 -4.36 -19.85
CA PRO A 284 -29.71 -2.93 -20.28
C PRO A 284 -29.43 -1.85 -19.22
N GLN A 285 -28.20 -1.76 -18.73
CA GLN A 285 -27.75 -0.68 -17.85
C GLN A 285 -26.73 0.18 -18.58
N ALA A 286 -26.96 1.50 -18.66
CA ALA A 286 -25.99 2.44 -19.21
C ALA A 286 -24.75 2.55 -18.32
N LEU A 287 -23.62 2.92 -18.92
CA LEU A 287 -22.38 3.22 -18.21
C LEU A 287 -22.60 4.41 -17.26
N ASP A 288 -22.31 4.21 -15.98
CA ASP A 288 -22.47 5.20 -14.93
C ASP A 288 -21.11 5.74 -14.49
N CYS A 289 -20.84 6.98 -14.85
CA CYS A 289 -19.60 7.69 -14.56
C CYS A 289 -19.70 8.64 -13.35
N LEU A 290 -20.75 8.50 -12.51
CA LEU A 290 -21.11 9.37 -11.37
C LEU A 290 -21.51 10.81 -11.78
N SER A 291 -20.72 11.47 -12.63
CA SER A 291 -21.00 12.79 -13.19
C SER A 291 -20.34 12.93 -14.56
N GLY A 292 -21.13 13.21 -15.59
CA GLY A 292 -20.63 13.43 -16.96
C GLY A 292 -20.05 12.15 -17.60
N ASN A 293 -18.88 12.30 -18.22
CA ASN A 293 -18.17 11.23 -18.93
C ASN A 293 -17.11 10.60 -18.03
N CYS A 294 -16.81 9.32 -18.24
CA CYS A 294 -15.74 8.63 -17.52
C CYS A 294 -14.41 9.14 -18.09
N GLN A 295 -13.59 9.78 -17.26
CA GLN A 295 -12.35 10.41 -17.69
C GLN A 295 -11.19 9.99 -16.80
N PHE A 296 -10.02 9.82 -17.40
CA PHE A 296 -8.76 9.65 -16.69
C PHE A 296 -7.61 10.26 -17.49
N VAL A 297 -6.50 10.58 -16.83
CA VAL A 297 -5.34 11.22 -17.44
C VAL A 297 -4.07 10.44 -17.22
N PHE A 298 -3.13 10.53 -18.16
CA PHE A 298 -1.77 10.00 -17.99
C PHE A 298 -0.76 10.86 -18.72
N SER A 299 0.51 10.77 -18.32
CA SER A 299 1.62 11.54 -18.89
C SER A 299 2.73 10.64 -19.38
N THR A 300 3.16 10.84 -20.62
CA THR A 300 4.23 10.07 -21.25
C THR A 300 5.61 10.65 -20.97
N ASN A 301 6.64 9.80 -21.04
CA ASN A 301 8.05 10.19 -21.08
C ASN A 301 8.61 10.00 -22.51
N ASN A 302 9.92 9.75 -22.64
CA ASN A 302 10.57 9.41 -23.91
C ASN A 302 11.06 7.96 -24.02
N VAL A 303 10.55 7.07 -23.18
CA VAL A 303 10.88 5.64 -23.21
C VAL A 303 9.94 4.92 -24.15
N VAL A 304 10.49 3.96 -24.88
CA VAL A 304 9.77 3.02 -25.74
C VAL A 304 10.16 1.63 -25.28
N ASP A 305 9.15 0.81 -25.06
CA ASP A 305 9.32 -0.58 -24.67
C ASP A 305 9.38 -1.47 -25.91
N SER A 306 10.36 -2.36 -25.98
CA SER A 306 10.52 -3.31 -27.08
C SER A 306 10.83 -4.74 -26.63
N ASP A 307 10.96 -4.96 -25.31
CA ASP A 307 11.34 -6.25 -24.76
C ASP A 307 10.08 -6.90 -24.19
N PRO A 308 9.74 -8.15 -24.57
CA PRO A 308 8.52 -8.79 -24.08
C PRO A 308 8.63 -9.15 -22.59
N PRO A 309 7.49 -9.33 -21.90
CA PRO A 309 7.50 -9.72 -20.50
C PRO A 309 7.95 -11.18 -20.35
N ILE A 310 8.13 -11.60 -19.11
CA ILE A 310 8.27 -13.00 -18.69
C ILE A 310 7.02 -13.35 -17.90
N ALA A 311 6.47 -14.54 -18.11
CA ALA A 311 5.31 -15.06 -17.38
C ALA A 311 5.68 -16.39 -16.72
N GLY A 312 5.06 -16.67 -15.58
CA GLY A 312 5.18 -17.97 -14.92
C GLY A 312 3.88 -18.38 -14.24
N ILE A 313 3.51 -19.65 -14.39
CA ILE A 313 2.39 -20.26 -13.67
C ILE A 313 2.96 -21.21 -12.60
N ILE A 314 2.36 -21.19 -11.42
CA ILE A 314 2.80 -22.02 -10.30
C ILE A 314 2.02 -23.34 -10.34
N PRO A 315 2.67 -24.49 -10.59
CA PRO A 315 2.00 -25.78 -10.56
C PRO A 315 1.47 -26.12 -9.16
N GLU A 316 0.23 -26.57 -9.11
CA GLU A 316 -0.46 -27.00 -7.89
C GLU A 316 -1.01 -28.43 -8.09
N GLN A 317 -1.16 -29.19 -7.00
CA GLN A 317 -1.96 -30.41 -7.05
C GLN A 317 -3.42 -30.01 -7.29
N MET A 318 -4.01 -30.54 -8.36
CA MET A 318 -5.38 -30.25 -8.74
C MET A 318 -6.27 -31.45 -8.44
N CYS A 319 -7.35 -31.25 -7.69
CA CYS A 319 -8.31 -32.26 -7.27
C CYS A 319 -9.71 -32.00 -7.83
N ALA A 320 -10.44 -33.07 -8.11
CA ALA A 320 -11.82 -32.97 -8.55
C ALA A 320 -12.75 -32.64 -7.38
N ASP A 321 -13.63 -31.66 -7.55
CA ASP A 321 -14.59 -31.24 -6.54
C ASP A 321 -15.70 -32.29 -6.37
N ASP A 322 -15.62 -33.05 -5.27
CA ASP A 322 -16.63 -33.97 -4.77
C ASP A 322 -17.37 -33.44 -3.52
N GLY A 323 -17.12 -32.17 -3.15
CA GLY A 323 -17.66 -31.52 -1.97
C GLY A 323 -16.84 -31.71 -0.69
N SER A 324 -15.68 -32.39 -0.75
CA SER A 324 -14.77 -32.54 0.39
C SER A 324 -13.58 -31.58 0.40
N LEU A 325 -13.37 -30.83 -0.69
CA LEU A 325 -12.21 -29.96 -0.87
C LEU A 325 -12.08 -28.90 0.24
N GLU A 326 -10.83 -28.58 0.58
CA GLU A 326 -10.52 -27.39 1.39
C GLU A 326 -10.91 -26.10 0.64
N ILE A 327 -11.06 -25.00 1.37
CA ILE A 327 -11.65 -23.75 0.85
C ILE A 327 -10.85 -23.15 -0.31
N ASP A 328 -9.57 -23.44 -0.37
CA ASP A 328 -8.55 -22.92 -1.27
C ASP A 328 -7.92 -24.01 -2.16
N ALA A 329 -8.47 -25.22 -2.14
CA ALA A 329 -8.08 -26.28 -3.08
C ALA A 329 -8.21 -25.77 -4.52
N ASN A 330 -7.34 -26.27 -5.40
CA ASN A 330 -7.28 -25.88 -6.82
C ASN A 330 -6.98 -24.39 -7.06
N THR A 331 -6.37 -23.70 -6.09
CA THR A 331 -5.88 -22.33 -6.27
C THR A 331 -4.52 -22.35 -6.93
N VAL A 332 -4.44 -21.75 -8.12
CA VAL A 332 -3.21 -21.69 -8.91
C VAL A 332 -2.68 -20.25 -8.89
N GLY A 333 -1.42 -20.11 -8.50
CA GLY A 333 -0.72 -18.83 -8.60
C GLY A 333 -0.15 -18.58 -9.99
N GLY A 334 -0.08 -17.31 -10.36
CA GLY A 334 0.50 -16.87 -11.62
C GLY A 334 1.17 -15.51 -11.47
N TRP A 335 2.27 -15.30 -12.19
CA TRP A 335 3.00 -14.04 -12.16
C TRP A 335 3.46 -13.60 -13.54
N GLY A 336 3.73 -12.30 -13.65
CA GLY A 336 4.36 -11.67 -14.80
C GLY A 336 5.42 -10.67 -14.35
N ARG A 337 6.52 -10.58 -15.10
CA ARG A 337 7.60 -9.61 -14.89
C ARG A 337 7.98 -8.93 -16.19
N ASP A 338 8.28 -7.65 -16.11
CA ASP A 338 8.67 -6.83 -17.24
C ASP A 338 9.67 -5.73 -16.81
N ASP A 339 10.43 -5.15 -17.73
CA ASP A 339 11.38 -4.08 -17.44
C ASP A 339 10.71 -2.71 -17.24
N ILE A 340 9.51 -2.53 -17.83
CA ILE A 340 8.66 -1.36 -17.66
C ILE A 340 7.50 -1.66 -16.72
N GLY A 341 6.64 -2.61 -17.07
CA GLY A 341 5.46 -2.92 -16.27
C GLY A 341 4.48 -3.89 -16.92
N ILE A 342 3.72 -4.57 -16.07
CA ILE A 342 2.66 -5.51 -16.45
C ILE A 342 1.30 -4.81 -16.57
N SER A 343 0.59 -5.06 -17.67
CA SER A 343 -0.74 -4.52 -17.96
C SER A 343 -1.89 -5.42 -17.57
N GLU A 344 -1.69 -6.74 -17.51
CA GLU A 344 -2.65 -7.71 -16.97
C GLU A 344 -2.05 -9.13 -16.93
N LEU A 345 -2.65 -9.97 -16.09
CA LEU A 345 -2.48 -11.43 -16.09
C LEU A 345 -3.80 -12.10 -16.50
N ARG A 346 -3.74 -13.13 -17.35
CA ARG A 346 -4.91 -13.82 -17.91
C ARG A 346 -4.78 -15.33 -17.67
N PHE A 347 -5.71 -15.87 -16.90
CA PHE A 347 -5.77 -17.30 -16.58
C PHE A 347 -6.73 -18.01 -17.51
N TYR A 348 -6.31 -19.16 -18.02
CA TYR A 348 -7.09 -20.00 -18.91
C TYR A 348 -7.30 -21.38 -18.29
N ASP A 349 -8.46 -21.97 -18.58
CA ASP A 349 -8.73 -23.36 -18.25
C ASP A 349 -8.19 -24.32 -19.33
N TRP A 350 -8.40 -25.61 -19.09
CA TRP A 350 -7.99 -26.71 -19.96
C TRP A 350 -8.71 -26.79 -21.32
N THR A 351 -9.69 -25.92 -21.55
CA THR A 351 -10.35 -25.73 -22.84
C THR A 351 -9.83 -24.49 -23.57
N SER A 352 -8.79 -23.86 -23.03
CA SER A 352 -8.26 -22.56 -23.46
C SER A 352 -9.30 -21.43 -23.35
N LEU A 353 -10.27 -21.57 -22.43
CA LEU A 353 -11.23 -20.51 -22.13
C LEU A 353 -10.62 -19.56 -21.12
N LEU A 354 -10.66 -18.26 -21.41
CA LEU A 354 -10.28 -17.21 -20.47
C LEU A 354 -11.25 -17.21 -19.28
N VAL A 355 -10.78 -17.64 -18.12
CA VAL A 355 -11.59 -17.77 -16.90
C VAL A 355 -11.43 -16.58 -15.96
N TYR A 356 -10.24 -15.98 -15.93
CA TYR A 356 -9.94 -14.85 -15.06
C TYR A 356 -8.95 -13.88 -15.70
N THR A 357 -9.09 -12.60 -15.37
CA THR A 357 -8.19 -11.55 -15.80
C THR A 357 -7.93 -10.65 -14.60
N GLU A 358 -6.67 -10.60 -14.18
CA GLU A 358 -6.20 -9.64 -13.20
C GLU A 358 -5.68 -8.41 -13.94
N PRO A 359 -6.32 -7.23 -13.81
CA PRO A 359 -5.80 -6.00 -14.39
C PRO A 359 -4.41 -5.66 -13.84
N GLY A 360 -3.59 -5.05 -14.68
CA GLY A 360 -2.26 -4.54 -14.34
C GLY A 360 -2.27 -3.55 -13.18
N THR A 361 -1.15 -3.44 -12.48
CA THR A 361 -0.87 -2.27 -11.61
C THR A 361 0.07 -1.27 -12.27
N GLY A 362 0.62 -1.61 -13.45
CA GLY A 362 1.71 -0.85 -14.07
C GLY A 362 3.07 -1.08 -13.42
N ASN A 363 3.14 -1.93 -12.39
CA ASN A 363 4.40 -2.35 -11.77
C ASN A 363 5.14 -3.37 -12.64
N ARG A 364 6.46 -3.42 -12.49
CA ARG A 364 7.36 -4.37 -13.16
C ARG A 364 7.09 -5.83 -12.83
N TYR A 365 6.47 -6.11 -11.69
CA TYR A 365 6.11 -7.46 -11.29
C TYR A 365 4.66 -7.46 -10.82
N GLN A 366 3.95 -8.52 -11.17
CA GLN A 366 2.61 -8.76 -10.69
C GLN A 366 2.41 -10.25 -10.41
N PHE A 367 1.71 -10.53 -9.32
CA PHE A 367 1.26 -11.86 -8.95
C PHE A 367 -0.26 -11.83 -8.73
N SER A 368 -0.94 -12.90 -9.11
CA SER A 368 -2.35 -13.13 -8.82
C SER A 368 -2.60 -14.62 -8.70
N GLU A 369 -3.73 -14.98 -8.08
CA GLU A 369 -4.15 -16.36 -7.90
C GLU A 369 -5.56 -16.53 -8.43
N TYR A 370 -5.83 -17.71 -8.96
CA TYR A 370 -7.16 -18.08 -9.40
C TYR A 370 -7.53 -19.50 -8.95
N GLN A 371 -8.68 -19.60 -8.29
CA GLN A 371 -9.23 -20.89 -7.87
C GLN A 371 -10.08 -21.50 -8.98
N TYR A 372 -9.67 -22.67 -9.46
CA TYR A 372 -10.37 -23.41 -10.50
C TYR A 372 -11.47 -24.30 -9.90
N ASN A 373 -12.67 -24.22 -10.47
CA ASN A 373 -13.72 -25.19 -10.18
C ASN A 373 -13.60 -26.39 -11.14
N ILE A 374 -13.17 -27.53 -10.60
CA ILE A 374 -12.94 -28.75 -11.36
C ILE A 374 -14.05 -29.76 -11.03
N PRO A 375 -14.87 -30.19 -12.00
CA PRO A 375 -15.98 -31.11 -11.71
C PRO A 375 -15.47 -32.49 -11.29
N SER A 376 -16.14 -33.16 -10.33
CA SER A 376 -15.84 -34.55 -9.91
C SER A 376 -15.59 -35.56 -11.05
N THR A 377 -16.17 -35.37 -12.23
CA THR A 377 -15.95 -36.24 -13.42
C THR A 377 -14.55 -36.14 -14.03
N ALA A 378 -13.76 -35.15 -13.63
CA ALA A 378 -12.42 -34.88 -14.13
C ALA A 378 -11.33 -35.80 -13.54
N ALA A 379 -11.61 -36.49 -12.43
CA ALA A 379 -10.63 -37.33 -11.73
C ALA A 379 -9.99 -38.37 -12.66
N GLY A 380 -8.65 -38.49 -12.59
CA GLY A 380 -7.85 -39.42 -13.39
C GLY A 380 -7.52 -38.95 -14.81
N GLN A 381 -7.89 -37.72 -15.20
CA GLN A 381 -7.50 -37.12 -16.48
C GLN A 381 -6.40 -36.07 -16.27
N THR A 382 -5.54 -35.90 -17.29
CA THR A 382 -4.55 -34.81 -17.31
C THR A 382 -5.12 -33.62 -18.08
N TYR A 383 -5.00 -32.43 -17.49
CA TYR A 383 -5.41 -31.16 -18.07
C TYR A 383 -4.28 -30.14 -18.02
N THR A 384 -4.22 -29.27 -19.04
CA THR A 384 -3.24 -28.19 -19.13
C THR A 384 -3.86 -26.88 -18.66
N PHE A 385 -3.25 -26.24 -17.68
CA PHE A 385 -3.62 -24.90 -17.22
C PHE A 385 -2.60 -23.90 -17.75
N SER A 386 -3.05 -22.70 -18.13
CA SER A 386 -2.14 -21.70 -18.72
C SER A 386 -2.43 -20.29 -18.23
N LEU A 387 -1.37 -19.49 -18.23
CA LEU A 387 -1.33 -18.09 -17.88
C LEU A 387 -0.72 -17.30 -19.04
N GLU A 388 -1.28 -16.14 -19.35
CA GLU A 388 -0.65 -15.13 -20.20
C GLU A 388 -0.41 -13.85 -19.39
N ALA A 389 0.78 -13.27 -19.50
CA ALA A 389 1.10 -11.93 -18.99
C ALA A 389 1.31 -10.96 -20.16
N ASP A 390 0.68 -9.80 -20.08
CA ASP A 390 0.85 -8.72 -21.05
C ASP A 390 1.65 -7.58 -20.40
N ASP A 391 2.60 -7.00 -21.12
CA ASP A 391 3.29 -5.76 -20.70
C ASP A 391 2.45 -4.50 -21.02
N MET A 392 2.99 -3.31 -20.72
CA MET A 392 2.39 -2.01 -21.05
C MET A 392 2.24 -1.74 -22.55
N ALA A 393 3.07 -2.33 -23.40
CA ALA A 393 3.02 -2.23 -24.86
C ALA A 393 2.14 -3.33 -25.51
N SER A 394 1.53 -4.20 -24.70
CA SER A 394 0.79 -5.41 -25.11
C SER A 394 1.62 -6.41 -25.92
N MET A 395 2.91 -6.56 -25.62
CA MET A 395 3.63 -7.80 -25.92
C MET A 395 3.30 -8.82 -24.83
N MET A 396 3.41 -10.10 -25.17
CA MET A 396 2.86 -11.18 -24.34
C MET A 396 3.90 -12.27 -24.11
N ALA A 397 3.85 -12.85 -22.91
CA ALA A 397 4.46 -14.12 -22.59
C ALA A 397 3.43 -15.04 -21.94
N SER A 398 3.67 -16.34 -22.03
CA SER A 398 2.75 -17.36 -21.52
C SER A 398 3.51 -18.48 -20.85
N ASP A 399 2.91 -19.07 -19.83
CA ASP A 399 3.40 -20.29 -19.20
C ASP A 399 2.23 -21.26 -18.95
N SER A 400 2.54 -22.55 -18.83
CA SER A 400 1.55 -23.60 -18.65
C SER A 400 2.09 -24.81 -17.90
N PHE A 401 1.23 -25.48 -17.15
CA PHE A 401 1.56 -26.77 -16.53
C PHE A 401 0.46 -27.80 -16.79
N ASP A 402 0.88 -29.07 -16.83
CA ASP A 402 -0.02 -30.21 -16.93
C ASP A 402 -0.31 -30.77 -15.53
N ALA A 403 -1.58 -30.85 -15.14
CA ALA A 403 -2.01 -31.43 -13.89
C ALA A 403 -2.82 -32.71 -14.13
N LEU A 404 -2.44 -33.81 -13.48
CA LEU A 404 -3.29 -34.98 -13.36
C LEU A 404 -4.31 -34.73 -12.25
N ILE A 405 -5.59 -34.63 -12.61
CA ILE A 405 -6.64 -34.35 -11.64
C ILE A 405 -6.83 -35.53 -10.71
N ARG A 406 -6.65 -35.28 -9.42
CA ARG A 406 -6.78 -36.26 -8.34
C ARG A 406 -8.21 -36.32 -7.82
N VAL A 407 -8.49 -37.29 -6.96
CA VAL A 407 -9.75 -37.38 -6.23
C VAL A 407 -9.79 -36.32 -5.13
N GLY A 408 -10.98 -35.94 -4.67
CA GLY A 408 -11.17 -34.80 -3.77
C GLY A 408 -10.45 -34.92 -2.43
N HIS A 409 -10.31 -36.14 -1.90
CA HIS A 409 -9.64 -36.37 -0.62
C HIS A 409 -8.17 -35.93 -0.63
N CYS A 410 -7.50 -35.94 -1.78
CA CYS A 410 -6.11 -35.50 -1.89
C CYS A 410 -5.95 -33.97 -1.77
N CYS A 411 -7.02 -33.19 -1.61
CA CYS A 411 -6.93 -31.75 -1.42
C CYS A 411 -8.01 -31.29 -0.42
N ASN A 412 -8.16 -32.02 0.68
CA ASN A 412 -9.17 -31.73 1.69
C ASN A 412 -8.57 -31.22 3.01
N GLY A 413 -7.24 -31.15 3.15
CA GLY A 413 -6.56 -30.66 4.33
C GLY A 413 -6.56 -31.66 5.50
N VAL A 414 -6.91 -32.92 5.27
CA VAL A 414 -7.08 -33.96 6.30
C VAL A 414 -6.32 -35.22 5.89
N LEU A 415 -5.54 -35.79 6.82
CA LEU A 415 -4.89 -37.08 6.59
C LEU A 415 -5.91 -38.21 6.46
N ASP A 416 -6.09 -38.71 5.24
CA ASP A 416 -6.96 -39.84 4.92
C ASP A 416 -6.24 -41.20 5.00
N ALA A 417 -7.01 -42.29 4.98
CA ALA A 417 -6.50 -43.63 5.28
C ALA A 417 -5.57 -44.21 4.18
N ASP A 418 -5.68 -43.70 2.97
CA ASP A 418 -4.85 -44.02 1.81
C ASP A 418 -3.69 -43.06 1.60
N GLU A 419 -3.58 -42.00 2.40
CA GLU A 419 -2.51 -41.01 2.36
C GLU A 419 -1.33 -41.38 3.27
N GLU A 420 -0.13 -40.94 2.91
CA GLU A 420 1.08 -41.10 3.72
C GLU A 420 1.30 -39.87 4.64
N GLU A 421 1.02 -38.68 4.12
CA GLU A 421 0.93 -37.41 4.86
C GLU A 421 -0.30 -36.63 4.36
N ILE A 422 -0.68 -35.53 5.03
CA ILE A 422 -1.88 -34.76 4.68
C ILE A 422 -1.85 -34.40 3.19
N ASP A 423 -2.88 -34.81 2.44
CA ASP A 423 -3.08 -34.52 1.01
C ASP A 423 -2.01 -35.12 0.05
N CYS A 424 -1.18 -36.05 0.52
CA CYS A 424 -0.17 -36.71 -0.34
C CYS A 424 0.10 -38.18 0.02
N GLY A 425 0.66 -38.91 -0.93
CA GLY A 425 0.98 -40.33 -0.83
C GLY A 425 -0.16 -41.24 -1.25
N GLY A 426 0.08 -42.55 -1.20
CA GLY A 426 -0.92 -43.54 -1.59
C GLY A 426 -1.02 -43.83 -3.08
N ALA A 427 -2.14 -44.44 -3.47
CA ALA A 427 -2.41 -44.81 -4.86
C ALA A 427 -3.03 -43.68 -5.68
N ASP A 428 -3.76 -42.78 -5.00
CA ASP A 428 -4.65 -41.82 -5.64
C ASP A 428 -4.10 -40.37 -5.60
N CYS A 429 -3.24 -40.01 -4.64
CA CYS A 429 -2.65 -38.66 -4.48
C CYS A 429 -1.22 -38.55 -5.04
N GLU A 430 -0.65 -37.35 -5.06
CA GLU A 430 0.74 -37.13 -5.45
C GLU A 430 1.72 -37.69 -4.41
N PRO A 431 2.87 -38.29 -4.81
CA PRO A 431 3.86 -38.77 -3.85
C PRO A 431 4.46 -37.64 -3.01
N CYS A 432 4.59 -37.84 -1.70
CA CYS A 432 5.06 -36.81 -0.76
C CYS A 432 6.56 -36.41 -0.94
N GLU A 433 7.43 -37.30 -1.43
CA GLU A 433 8.89 -37.08 -1.36
C GLU A 433 9.68 -37.27 -2.66
N ASP A 434 9.05 -37.68 -3.76
CA ASP A 434 9.78 -38.06 -4.99
C ASP A 434 10.03 -36.91 -5.99
N GLN A 435 9.48 -35.72 -5.78
CA GLN A 435 9.73 -34.55 -6.62
C GLN A 435 11.00 -33.79 -6.21
N ASP A 436 11.66 -33.14 -7.19
CA ASP A 436 12.71 -32.14 -6.93
C ASP A 436 12.07 -30.88 -6.32
N PRO A 437 12.78 -30.15 -5.43
CA PRO A 437 12.28 -28.88 -4.92
C PRO A 437 12.04 -27.92 -6.09
N VAL A 438 11.10 -26.98 -5.95
CA VAL A 438 10.87 -25.96 -6.97
C VAL A 438 10.69 -24.60 -6.30
N ILE A 439 11.48 -23.62 -6.70
CA ILE A 439 11.48 -22.24 -6.23
C ILE A 439 10.54 -21.43 -7.13
N TYR A 440 9.62 -20.69 -6.52
CA TYR A 440 8.64 -19.87 -7.25
C TYR A 440 8.88 -18.37 -7.14
N TYR A 441 9.29 -17.88 -5.97
CA TYR A 441 9.51 -16.44 -5.78
C TYR A 441 10.39 -16.15 -4.56
N PHE A 442 10.85 -14.91 -4.50
CA PHE A 442 11.55 -14.32 -3.36
C PHE A 442 10.73 -13.15 -2.79
N SER A 443 10.66 -13.03 -1.47
CA SER A 443 10.05 -11.89 -0.80
C SER A 443 10.93 -11.42 0.36
N PRO A 444 11.49 -10.20 0.31
CA PRO A 444 11.62 -9.37 -0.88
C PRO A 444 12.50 -10.03 -1.96
N ASP A 445 12.37 -9.60 -3.21
CA ASP A 445 13.21 -10.03 -4.35
C ASP A 445 14.63 -9.41 -4.36
N ASN A 446 14.91 -8.57 -3.36
CA ASN A 446 16.19 -7.89 -3.18
C ASN A 446 16.50 -7.73 -1.69
N GLY A 447 17.77 -7.62 -1.34
CA GLY A 447 18.14 -7.37 0.05
C GLY A 447 19.61 -7.07 0.30
N ALA A 448 19.88 -6.38 1.39
CA ALA A 448 21.22 -6.22 1.93
C ALA A 448 21.63 -7.44 2.76
N PRO A 449 22.93 -7.74 2.89
CA PRO A 449 23.41 -8.73 3.83
C PRO A 449 22.86 -8.50 5.24
N GLY A 450 22.27 -9.53 5.83
CA GLY A 450 21.56 -9.47 7.12
C GLY A 450 20.04 -9.30 7.01
N ASN A 451 19.50 -8.93 5.85
CA ASN A 451 18.04 -8.95 5.62
C ASN A 451 17.54 -10.40 5.60
N TRP A 452 16.29 -10.57 6.03
CA TRP A 452 15.60 -11.86 5.92
C TRP A 452 14.77 -11.86 4.65
N ILE A 453 14.77 -13.01 3.97
CA ILE A 453 13.98 -13.25 2.77
C ILE A 453 13.17 -14.53 2.94
N THR A 454 11.98 -14.54 2.38
CA THR A 454 11.13 -15.70 2.21
C THR A 454 11.31 -16.20 0.78
N ILE A 455 11.60 -17.50 0.65
CA ILE A 455 11.62 -18.24 -0.60
C ILE A 455 10.33 -19.06 -0.61
N GLY A 456 9.42 -18.72 -1.52
CA GLY A 456 8.20 -19.49 -1.74
C GLY A 456 8.43 -20.55 -2.80
N GLY A 457 7.87 -21.72 -2.62
CA GLY A 457 8.05 -22.84 -3.55
C GLY A 457 7.26 -24.07 -3.15
N ARG A 458 7.70 -25.24 -3.62
CA ARG A 458 7.11 -26.54 -3.29
C ARG A 458 8.19 -27.62 -3.18
N TYR A 459 7.80 -28.73 -2.55
CA TYR A 459 8.64 -29.92 -2.35
C TYR A 459 9.98 -29.61 -1.68
N PHE A 460 10.06 -28.61 -0.81
CA PHE A 460 11.27 -28.35 -0.02
C PHE A 460 11.49 -29.40 1.09
N GLY A 461 10.47 -30.21 1.37
CA GLY A 461 10.47 -31.16 2.49
C GLY A 461 10.39 -30.46 3.84
N THR A 462 10.26 -31.25 4.90
CA THR A 462 10.11 -30.75 6.29
C THR A 462 11.43 -30.79 7.07
N VAL A 463 12.46 -31.45 6.51
CA VAL A 463 13.81 -31.48 7.09
C VAL A 463 14.64 -30.36 6.47
N PRO A 464 15.18 -29.42 7.29
CA PRO A 464 15.95 -28.31 6.77
C PRO A 464 17.16 -28.76 5.94
N GLY A 465 17.25 -28.23 4.72
CA GLY A 465 18.40 -28.39 3.85
C GLY A 465 19.36 -27.19 3.95
N GLN A 466 19.88 -26.74 2.80
CA GLN A 466 20.75 -25.59 2.70
C GLN A 466 20.37 -24.70 1.51
N VAL A 467 20.34 -23.39 1.73
CA VAL A 467 20.19 -22.38 0.67
C VAL A 467 21.55 -21.73 0.40
N TYR A 468 21.83 -21.43 -0.86
CA TYR A 468 23.04 -20.77 -1.30
C TYR A 468 22.76 -19.55 -2.18
N PHE A 469 23.55 -18.49 -2.00
CA PHE A 469 23.55 -17.28 -2.82
C PHE A 469 24.79 -17.20 -3.71
N TRP A 470 24.68 -16.50 -4.84
CA TRP A 470 25.80 -16.24 -5.73
C TRP A 470 26.96 -15.46 -5.06
N ASP A 471 28.21 -15.75 -5.44
CA ASP A 471 29.43 -15.06 -5.00
C ASP A 471 30.18 -14.46 -6.20
N SER A 472 30.44 -13.15 -6.16
CA SER A 472 31.17 -12.43 -7.23
C SER A 472 32.70 -12.61 -7.20
N GLY A 473 33.25 -13.16 -6.10
CA GLY A 473 34.69 -13.24 -5.85
C GLY A 473 35.34 -14.57 -6.24
N LEU A 474 34.57 -15.58 -6.63
CA LEU A 474 35.04 -16.93 -6.92
C LEU A 474 34.48 -17.42 -8.27
N ASN A 475 35.27 -18.19 -9.03
CA ASN A 475 34.84 -18.72 -10.32
C ASN A 475 33.73 -19.79 -10.13
N ASP A 476 32.56 -19.54 -10.73
CA ASP A 476 31.53 -20.44 -11.28
C ASP A 476 30.94 -21.61 -10.46
N TYR A 477 31.44 -21.93 -9.25
CA TYR A 477 31.00 -23.13 -8.51
C TYR A 477 30.94 -23.02 -6.98
N MET A 478 31.13 -21.84 -6.39
CA MET A 478 31.09 -21.70 -4.93
C MET A 478 30.10 -20.62 -4.52
N ALA A 479 28.96 -21.07 -4.04
CA ALA A 479 27.87 -20.25 -3.54
C ALA A 479 27.99 -20.05 -2.02
N VAL A 480 27.57 -18.90 -1.50
CA VAL A 480 27.64 -18.56 -0.07
C VAL A 480 26.44 -19.17 0.65
N PRO A 481 26.64 -20.04 1.66
CA PRO A 481 25.53 -20.63 2.40
C PRO A 481 24.79 -19.53 3.18
N ALA A 482 23.47 -19.52 3.06
CA ALA A 482 22.60 -18.67 3.84
C ALA A 482 22.54 -19.12 5.30
N GLN A 483 22.30 -18.17 6.20
CA GLN A 483 22.03 -18.44 7.60
C GLN A 483 20.51 -18.52 7.82
N PHE A 484 20.04 -19.27 8.83
CA PHE A 484 18.63 -19.34 9.18
C PHE A 484 18.25 -18.33 10.29
N PRO A 485 17.03 -17.77 10.26
CA PRO A 485 16.53 -16.87 11.29
C PRO A 485 16.62 -17.43 12.72
N GLY A 486 16.42 -18.73 12.92
CA GLY A 486 16.50 -19.43 14.21
C GLY A 486 17.87 -19.32 14.89
N ASP A 487 18.95 -19.11 14.12
CA ASP A 487 20.28 -18.83 14.66
C ASP A 487 20.41 -17.41 15.25
N ILE A 488 19.51 -16.50 14.87
CA ILE A 488 19.50 -15.08 15.27
C ILE A 488 18.44 -14.83 16.34
N ASN A 489 17.22 -15.32 16.13
CA ASN A 489 16.11 -15.22 17.07
C ASN A 489 15.59 -16.63 17.40
N PRO A 490 15.79 -17.12 18.64
CA PRO A 490 15.36 -18.46 19.07
C PRO A 490 13.85 -18.72 19.00
N GLU A 491 13.02 -17.68 18.91
CA GLU A 491 11.56 -17.81 18.74
C GLU A 491 11.19 -18.23 17.30
N CYS A 492 12.12 -18.11 16.36
CA CYS A 492 11.97 -18.61 14.99
C CYS A 492 12.20 -20.12 14.98
N VAL A 493 11.12 -20.89 15.20
CA VAL A 493 11.15 -22.36 15.33
C VAL A 493 10.86 -23.10 14.03
N SER A 494 10.46 -22.40 12.97
CA SER A 494 9.94 -23.00 11.74
C SER A 494 10.32 -22.22 10.48
N ASP A 495 11.62 -22.04 10.25
CA ASP A 495 12.14 -21.32 9.07
C ASP A 495 12.21 -22.17 7.80
N TRP A 496 11.82 -23.45 7.87
CA TRP A 496 11.80 -24.37 6.74
C TRP A 496 10.53 -25.21 6.77
N LEU A 497 9.68 -24.99 5.77
CA LEU A 497 8.45 -25.71 5.48
C LEU A 497 8.55 -26.30 4.07
N SER A 498 7.67 -27.24 3.75
CA SER A 498 7.65 -27.89 2.42
C SER A 498 7.33 -26.94 1.27
N ASP A 499 6.75 -25.78 1.57
CA ASP A 499 6.32 -24.75 0.61
C ASP A 499 6.92 -23.34 0.87
N GLN A 500 7.64 -23.17 1.98
CA GLN A 500 8.21 -21.89 2.38
C GLN A 500 9.53 -22.06 3.13
N ILE A 501 10.56 -21.32 2.72
CA ILE A 501 11.85 -21.28 3.41
C ILE A 501 12.16 -19.82 3.76
N ILE A 502 12.68 -19.57 4.96
CA ILE A 502 13.11 -18.24 5.39
C ILE A 502 14.61 -18.28 5.67
N VAL A 503 15.36 -17.39 5.02
CA VAL A 503 16.81 -17.31 5.17
C VAL A 503 17.29 -15.87 5.30
N VAL A 504 18.50 -15.73 5.81
CA VAL A 504 19.20 -14.46 5.94
C VAL A 504 20.21 -14.33 4.81
N VAL A 505 20.17 -13.19 4.12
CA VAL A 505 21.13 -12.85 3.07
C VAL A 505 22.54 -12.84 3.67
N PRO A 506 23.45 -13.74 3.24
CA PRO A 506 24.74 -13.90 3.90
C PRO A 506 25.72 -12.78 3.53
N SER A 507 26.68 -12.52 4.42
CA SER A 507 27.77 -11.59 4.12
C SER A 507 28.63 -12.15 2.97
N GLY A 508 28.80 -11.37 1.90
CA GLY A 508 29.54 -11.79 0.71
C GLY A 508 28.65 -12.28 -0.44
N ALA A 509 27.33 -12.36 -0.23
CA ALA A 509 26.39 -12.55 -1.34
C ALA A 509 26.57 -11.43 -2.38
N ALA A 510 26.54 -11.80 -3.65
CA ALA A 510 26.46 -10.91 -4.78
C ALA A 510 25.15 -11.14 -5.53
N SER A 511 24.74 -10.19 -6.37
CA SER A 511 23.55 -10.39 -7.20
C SER A 511 23.74 -11.57 -8.15
N GLY A 512 22.75 -12.45 -8.22
CA GLY A 512 22.80 -13.67 -9.02
C GLY A 512 21.73 -14.68 -8.62
N SER A 513 21.88 -15.91 -9.08
CA SER A 513 20.96 -17.01 -8.78
C SER A 513 20.98 -17.41 -7.30
N VAL A 514 19.85 -17.92 -6.83
CA VAL A 514 19.71 -18.55 -5.50
C VAL A 514 19.40 -20.02 -5.69
N LYS A 515 20.10 -20.86 -4.93
CA LYS A 515 20.00 -22.31 -5.03
C LYS A 515 19.52 -22.92 -3.72
N VAL A 516 18.52 -23.80 -3.80
CA VAL A 516 18.00 -24.58 -2.67
C VAL A 516 18.44 -26.03 -2.82
N VAL A 517 18.97 -26.63 -1.76
CA VAL A 517 19.38 -28.04 -1.71
C VAL A 517 18.73 -28.69 -0.48
N ARG A 518 17.97 -29.75 -0.69
CA ARG A 518 17.34 -30.55 0.38
C ARG A 518 18.34 -31.47 1.08
N ASP A 519 17.94 -32.00 2.23
CA ASP A 519 18.72 -32.99 2.99
C ASP A 519 19.01 -34.28 2.20
N ASP A 520 18.08 -34.72 1.34
CA ASP A 520 18.22 -35.89 0.46
C ASP A 520 19.10 -35.64 -0.78
N GLY A 521 19.58 -34.41 -0.97
CA GLY A 521 20.45 -34.00 -2.07
C GLY A 521 19.73 -33.54 -3.34
N LYS A 522 18.39 -33.55 -3.37
CA LYS A 522 17.63 -32.90 -4.45
C LYS A 522 17.79 -31.38 -4.36
N GLN A 523 17.77 -30.71 -5.50
CA GLN A 523 18.12 -29.30 -5.55
C GLN A 523 17.38 -28.59 -6.67
N ASP A 524 17.28 -27.28 -6.53
CA ASP A 524 16.73 -26.38 -7.52
C ASP A 524 17.50 -25.05 -7.49
N GLU A 525 17.59 -24.41 -8.64
CA GLU A 525 18.28 -23.14 -8.80
C GLU A 525 17.41 -22.16 -9.58
N SER A 526 17.27 -20.95 -9.04
CA SER A 526 16.32 -19.95 -9.54
C SER A 526 16.54 -19.52 -11.00
N SER A 527 17.69 -19.86 -11.58
CA SER A 527 18.07 -19.53 -12.96
C SER A 527 18.11 -20.76 -13.88
N ASP A 528 17.68 -21.92 -13.42
CA ASP A 528 17.64 -23.13 -14.24
C ASP A 528 16.26 -23.32 -14.91
N ASN A 529 16.03 -24.51 -15.49
CA ASN A 529 14.78 -24.83 -16.19
C ASN A 529 13.84 -25.71 -15.34
N TYR A 530 14.11 -25.87 -14.06
CA TYR A 530 13.26 -26.56 -13.09
C TYR A 530 12.33 -25.53 -12.44
N GLY A 531 11.12 -25.41 -12.99
CA GLY A 531 10.16 -24.41 -12.55
C GLY A 531 10.30 -23.04 -13.25
N PRO A 532 9.74 -21.97 -12.67
CA PRO A 532 9.79 -20.64 -13.27
C PRO A 532 11.22 -20.10 -13.30
N LEU A 533 11.66 -19.58 -14.46
CA LEU A 533 12.93 -18.87 -14.57
C LEU A 533 12.84 -17.53 -13.83
N LEU A 534 13.48 -17.43 -12.67
CA LEU A 534 13.49 -16.22 -11.87
C LEU A 534 14.65 -15.32 -12.26
N SER A 535 14.44 -14.03 -12.02
CA SER A 535 15.49 -13.04 -12.19
C SER A 535 16.51 -13.15 -11.06
N ASP A 536 17.74 -12.72 -11.32
CA ASP A 536 18.81 -12.68 -10.33
C ASP A 536 18.34 -11.92 -9.08
N PHE A 537 18.60 -12.50 -7.90
CA PHE A 537 18.34 -11.84 -6.63
C PHE A 537 19.27 -10.64 -6.51
N GLU A 538 18.72 -9.45 -6.27
CA GLU A 538 19.52 -8.22 -6.23
C GLU A 538 20.06 -7.93 -4.83
N VAL A 539 21.38 -8.00 -4.67
CA VAL A 539 22.04 -7.61 -3.42
C VAL A 539 22.25 -6.10 -3.39
N ASN A 540 21.69 -5.43 -2.37
CA ASN A 540 21.75 -3.97 -2.23
C ASN A 540 22.18 -3.54 -0.81
N SER A 541 21.91 -2.28 -0.44
CA SER A 541 22.27 -1.71 0.86
C SER A 541 21.07 -1.29 1.72
N ILE A 542 19.86 -1.70 1.33
CA ILE A 542 18.62 -1.33 2.02
C ILE A 542 18.41 -2.29 3.19
N ALA A 543 18.42 -1.78 4.41
CA ALA A 543 18.17 -2.58 5.61
C ALA A 543 16.67 -2.73 5.85
N ARG A 544 16.21 -3.95 6.10
CA ARG A 544 14.78 -4.27 6.28
C ARG A 544 14.54 -4.96 7.64
N PRO A 545 13.34 -4.81 8.23
CA PRO A 545 12.91 -5.73 9.27
C PRO A 545 12.83 -7.15 8.73
N GLY A 546 12.97 -8.16 9.60
CA GLY A 546 12.85 -9.58 9.23
C GLY A 546 11.77 -10.26 10.06
N LEU A 547 10.93 -11.05 9.44
CA LEU A 547 9.80 -11.76 10.05
C LEU A 547 9.98 -13.26 9.87
N CYS A 548 9.74 -14.07 10.91
CA CYS A 548 9.95 -15.52 10.85
C CYS A 548 8.77 -16.36 11.35
N LEU A 549 7.92 -15.79 12.21
CA LEU A 549 6.78 -16.53 12.74
C LEU A 549 5.54 -15.64 12.78
N ALA A 550 4.41 -16.24 12.41
CA ALA A 550 3.08 -15.72 12.67
C ALA A 550 2.25 -16.80 13.35
N LYS A 551 1.74 -16.53 14.55
CA LYS A 551 1.01 -17.48 15.39
C LYS A 551 -0.30 -16.90 15.88
N ASN A 552 -1.40 -17.62 15.70
CA ASN A 552 -2.66 -17.25 16.33
C ASN A 552 -2.57 -17.41 17.86
N LEU A 553 -3.04 -16.41 18.59
CA LEU A 553 -3.03 -16.35 20.05
C LEU A 553 -4.43 -16.57 20.64
N THR A 554 -5.49 -16.52 19.83
CA THR A 554 -6.86 -16.75 20.26
C THR A 554 -7.10 -18.24 20.53
N ILE A 555 -7.58 -18.55 21.73
CA ILE A 555 -8.05 -19.89 22.10
C ILE A 555 -9.58 -19.87 22.13
N THR A 556 -10.22 -20.47 21.14
CA THR A 556 -11.68 -20.56 21.06
C THR A 556 -12.10 -22.02 20.85
N ASP A 557 -12.51 -22.72 21.92
CA ASP A 557 -13.13 -24.06 21.85
C ASP A 557 -12.26 -25.16 21.16
N SER A 558 -12.62 -26.43 21.35
CA SER A 558 -11.96 -27.61 20.79
C SER A 558 -12.18 -27.78 19.28
N LEU A 559 -12.78 -26.78 18.61
CA LEU A 559 -13.13 -26.80 17.18
C LEU A 559 -12.41 -25.74 16.33
N HIS A 560 -11.67 -24.79 16.95
CA HIS A 560 -10.82 -23.86 16.19
C HIS A 560 -9.45 -24.48 15.97
N VAL A 561 -9.10 -24.67 14.70
CA VAL A 561 -7.94 -25.47 14.24
C VAL A 561 -6.63 -24.66 14.24
N CYS A 562 -6.68 -23.36 14.60
CA CYS A 562 -5.59 -22.42 14.32
C CYS A 562 -4.72 -22.01 15.50
N PHE A 563 -4.95 -22.47 16.72
CA PHE A 563 -4.15 -22.03 17.87
C PHE A 563 -2.67 -22.39 17.70
N GLU A 564 -1.79 -21.40 17.87
CA GLU A 564 -0.34 -21.50 17.62
C GLU A 564 0.06 -21.83 16.17
N SER A 565 -0.86 -21.67 15.21
CA SER A 565 -0.63 -21.85 13.78
C SER A 565 -0.67 -20.52 13.02
N ASN A 566 -0.22 -20.51 11.77
CA ASN A 566 -0.26 -19.37 10.85
C ASN A 566 -1.63 -19.17 10.18
N CYS A 567 -2.71 -19.41 10.91
CA CYS A 567 -4.07 -19.21 10.41
C CYS A 567 -4.97 -18.53 11.44
N GLY A 568 -6.11 -18.00 11.04
CA GLY A 568 -7.06 -17.41 11.99
C GLY A 568 -8.32 -16.84 11.38
N TYR A 569 -9.25 -16.45 12.23
CA TYR A 569 -10.54 -15.88 11.84
C TYR A 569 -10.54 -14.35 12.02
N PHE A 570 -11.55 -13.67 11.46
CA PHE A 570 -11.73 -12.24 11.69
C PHE A 570 -11.73 -11.89 13.19
N GLU A 571 -11.00 -10.84 13.57
CA GLU A 571 -10.76 -10.40 14.96
C GLU A 571 -9.96 -11.36 15.86
N ASP A 572 -9.46 -12.48 15.36
CA ASP A 572 -8.50 -13.25 16.15
C ASP A 572 -7.22 -12.43 16.36
N SER A 573 -6.72 -12.46 17.59
CA SER A 573 -5.41 -11.92 17.91
C SER A 573 -4.33 -12.89 17.46
N PHE A 574 -3.32 -12.37 16.77
CA PHE A 574 -2.14 -13.13 16.36
C PHE A 574 -0.86 -12.36 16.72
N GLY A 575 0.19 -13.13 16.97
CA GLY A 575 1.52 -12.65 17.30
C GLY A 575 2.49 -12.85 16.14
N LEU A 576 3.35 -11.87 15.93
CA LEU A 576 4.43 -11.88 14.95
C LEU A 576 5.78 -11.86 15.68
N GLU A 577 6.72 -12.69 15.25
CA GLU A 577 8.10 -12.74 15.76
C GLU A 577 9.12 -12.50 14.65
N GLY A 578 10.20 -11.80 14.96
CA GLY A 578 11.23 -11.45 14.00
C GLY A 578 12.35 -10.59 14.57
N THR A 579 12.88 -9.68 13.77
CA THR A 579 13.96 -8.76 14.13
C THR A 579 13.81 -7.40 13.46
N GLY A 580 14.40 -6.37 14.06
CA GLY A 580 14.47 -5.04 13.45
C GLY A 580 13.15 -4.28 13.44
N PHE A 581 12.23 -4.55 14.38
CA PHE A 581 10.90 -3.90 14.45
C PHE A 581 11.00 -2.47 15.04
N THR A 582 12.07 -1.76 14.72
CA THR A 582 12.42 -0.44 15.24
C THR A 582 12.03 0.64 14.26
N GLY A 583 11.46 1.75 14.72
CA GLY A 583 11.08 2.87 13.87
C GLY A 583 9.95 3.71 14.44
N ALA A 584 9.66 4.85 13.83
CA ALA A 584 8.48 5.65 14.18
C ALA A 584 7.24 5.18 13.40
N ASP A 585 7.41 4.97 12.08
CA ASP A 585 6.36 4.52 11.17
C ASP A 585 6.34 2.99 11.13
N ARG A 586 5.44 2.41 11.93
CA ARG A 586 5.36 0.97 12.20
C ARG A 586 3.92 0.47 12.06
N THR A 587 3.72 -0.54 11.22
CA THR A 587 2.39 -1.12 10.95
C THR A 587 2.51 -2.59 10.58
N VAL A 588 1.43 -3.34 10.81
CA VAL A 588 1.24 -4.74 10.40
C VAL A 588 0.21 -4.77 9.28
N LYS A 589 0.50 -5.50 8.22
CA LYS A 589 -0.29 -5.50 6.99
C LYS A 589 -0.50 -6.91 6.46
N PHE A 590 -1.68 -7.14 5.90
CA PHE A 590 -2.02 -8.34 5.14
C PHE A 590 -2.01 -8.04 3.65
N GLY A 591 -1.64 -9.02 2.82
CA GLY A 591 -1.50 -8.89 1.37
C GLY A 591 -0.06 -8.60 0.95
N ASN A 592 0.11 -7.85 -0.13
CA ASN A 592 1.42 -7.56 -0.73
C ASN A 592 1.70 -6.04 -0.79
N GLU A 593 2.85 -5.64 -1.35
CA GLU A 593 3.24 -4.24 -1.45
C GLU A 593 2.22 -3.37 -2.19
N ALA A 594 1.58 -3.89 -3.25
CA ALA A 594 0.65 -3.16 -4.09
C ALA A 594 -0.79 -3.15 -3.55
N SER A 595 -1.22 -4.24 -2.92
CA SER A 595 -2.56 -4.42 -2.35
C SER A 595 -2.44 -4.98 -0.94
N ASN A 596 -2.54 -4.08 0.04
CA ASN A 596 -2.49 -4.45 1.45
C ASN A 596 -3.58 -3.78 2.29
N ILE A 597 -3.95 -4.48 3.35
CA ILE A 597 -4.89 -4.02 4.36
C ILE A 597 -4.18 -4.02 5.71
N THR A 598 -4.32 -2.93 6.46
CA THR A 598 -3.70 -2.80 7.79
C THR A 598 -4.43 -3.67 8.80
N ALA A 599 -3.68 -4.38 9.64
CA ALA A 599 -4.24 -5.19 10.71
C ALA A 599 -4.91 -4.33 11.79
N ASN A 600 -5.90 -4.91 12.49
CA ASN A 600 -6.63 -4.23 13.55
C ASN A 600 -5.84 -4.28 14.88
N ASN A 601 -6.16 -3.37 15.82
CA ASN A 601 -5.69 -3.40 17.22
C ASN A 601 -4.19 -3.70 17.45
N ILE A 602 -3.31 -3.15 16.61
CA ILE A 602 -1.86 -3.35 16.72
C ILE A 602 -1.37 -2.91 18.12
N SER A 603 -0.80 -3.86 18.87
CA SER A 603 -0.44 -3.68 20.26
C SER A 603 0.84 -4.44 20.62
N ASN A 604 1.30 -4.29 21.87
CA ASN A 604 2.47 -5.00 22.41
C ASN A 604 3.75 -4.93 21.55
N TRP A 605 3.95 -3.82 20.82
CA TRP A 605 5.06 -3.67 19.89
C TRP A 605 6.42 -3.61 20.60
N GLN A 606 7.28 -4.61 20.35
CA GLN A 606 8.65 -4.72 20.82
C GLN A 606 9.65 -4.63 19.65
N THR A 607 10.94 -4.84 19.91
CA THR A 607 11.99 -4.82 18.88
C THR A 607 12.02 -6.07 18.00
N THR A 608 11.41 -7.16 18.47
CA THR A 608 11.41 -8.49 17.85
C THR A 608 10.02 -9.12 17.79
N SER A 609 8.99 -8.49 18.37
CA SER A 609 7.64 -9.03 18.42
C SER A 609 6.58 -7.95 18.33
N VAL A 610 5.40 -8.30 17.82
CA VAL A 610 4.21 -7.44 17.79
C VAL A 610 2.95 -8.30 17.78
N GLU A 611 1.88 -7.81 18.37
CA GLU A 611 0.56 -8.45 18.32
C GLU A 611 -0.41 -7.56 17.54
N ALA A 612 -1.33 -8.18 16.79
CA ALA A 612 -2.39 -7.50 16.06
C ALA A 612 -3.60 -8.41 15.92
N ASP A 613 -4.73 -7.85 15.49
CA ASP A 613 -5.95 -8.58 15.21
C ASP A 613 -6.18 -8.67 13.70
N ILE A 614 -6.72 -9.80 13.24
CA ILE A 614 -6.98 -10.04 11.82
C ILE A 614 -8.07 -9.08 11.31
N PRO A 615 -7.80 -8.28 10.26
CA PRO A 615 -8.76 -7.34 9.69
C PRO A 615 -9.86 -8.06 8.91
N ASN A 616 -10.92 -7.35 8.54
CA ASN A 616 -12.01 -7.91 7.75
C ASN A 616 -11.60 -8.08 6.28
N ILE A 617 -10.93 -9.20 6.00
CA ILE A 617 -10.46 -9.58 4.67
C ILE A 617 -11.10 -10.88 4.19
N LEU A 618 -11.07 -11.09 2.87
CA LEU A 618 -11.63 -12.29 2.28
C LEU A 618 -10.90 -13.53 2.82
N PRO A 619 -11.64 -14.57 3.27
CA PRO A 619 -11.01 -15.84 3.64
C PRO A 619 -10.23 -16.45 2.48
N GLY A 620 -9.09 -17.08 2.80
CA GLY A 620 -8.16 -17.71 1.86
C GLY A 620 -6.70 -17.55 2.30
N LYS A 621 -5.79 -18.10 1.48
CA LYS A 621 -4.34 -17.89 1.65
C LYS A 621 -4.03 -16.40 1.53
N ASN A 622 -3.42 -15.85 2.55
CA ASN A 622 -2.94 -14.47 2.55
C ASN A 622 -1.47 -14.45 2.93
N THR A 623 -0.87 -13.27 2.84
CA THR A 623 0.45 -13.01 3.38
C THR A 623 0.36 -11.94 4.45
N VAL A 624 1.25 -11.99 5.42
CA VAL A 624 1.39 -10.99 6.48
C VAL A 624 2.82 -10.46 6.50
N PHE A 625 2.96 -9.16 6.69
CA PHE A 625 4.24 -8.50 6.77
C PHE A 625 4.16 -7.27 7.67
N ILE A 626 5.33 -6.80 8.08
CA ILE A 626 5.44 -5.55 8.82
C ILE A 626 6.14 -4.49 7.98
N MET A 627 5.80 -3.24 8.22
CA MET A 627 6.51 -2.09 7.70
C MET A 627 7.15 -1.36 8.86
N ALA A 628 8.45 -1.07 8.76
CA ALA A 628 9.19 -0.28 9.72
C ALA A 628 10.16 0.67 9.00
N ASN A 629 10.13 1.97 9.33
CA ASN A 629 10.95 3.01 8.67
C ASN A 629 10.77 3.06 7.14
N ALA A 630 9.52 2.93 6.68
CA ALA A 630 9.16 2.89 5.25
C ALA A 630 9.73 1.69 4.47
N GLU A 631 10.26 0.67 5.14
CA GLU A 631 10.71 -0.57 4.52
C GLU A 631 9.87 -1.75 4.99
N ASN A 632 9.48 -2.61 4.04
CA ASN A 632 8.74 -3.84 4.31
C ASN A 632 9.68 -4.96 4.75
N SER A 633 9.19 -5.85 5.63
CA SER A 633 9.82 -7.15 5.90
C SER A 633 9.62 -8.12 4.74
N ASN A 634 10.24 -9.29 4.83
CA ASN A 634 9.77 -10.46 4.10
C ASN A 634 8.33 -10.81 4.47
N TYR A 635 7.65 -11.51 3.56
CA TYR A 635 6.26 -11.91 3.73
C TYR A 635 6.19 -13.31 4.33
N LEU A 636 5.29 -13.49 5.30
CA LEU A 636 4.93 -14.81 5.80
C LEU A 636 3.57 -15.23 5.28
N ARG A 637 3.38 -16.52 5.08
CA ARG A 637 2.07 -17.06 4.70
C ARG A 637 1.17 -17.04 5.94
N PHE A 638 -0.06 -16.57 5.76
CA PHE A 638 -1.07 -16.53 6.80
C PHE A 638 -2.45 -16.83 6.21
N ASP A 639 -3.10 -17.90 6.67
CA ASP A 639 -4.36 -18.35 6.10
C ASP A 639 -5.54 -17.77 6.90
N VAL A 640 -6.36 -16.92 6.26
CA VAL A 640 -7.56 -16.35 6.89
C VAL A 640 -8.73 -17.29 6.66
N LEU A 641 -9.26 -17.86 7.72
CA LEU A 641 -10.33 -18.84 7.63
C LEU A 641 -11.69 -18.18 7.70
N LYS A 642 -12.65 -18.80 7.02
CA LYS A 642 -14.05 -18.44 7.13
C LYS A 642 -14.61 -19.04 8.41
N ASP A 643 -15.10 -18.19 9.29
CA ASP A 643 -15.83 -18.65 10.46
C ASP A 643 -17.24 -19.09 10.04
N ILE A 644 -17.55 -20.37 10.24
CA ILE A 644 -18.86 -20.97 9.92
C ILE A 644 -19.68 -21.28 11.19
N ILE A 645 -19.13 -20.99 12.37
CA ILE A 645 -19.69 -21.41 13.67
C ILE A 645 -20.01 -20.19 14.53
N GLY A 646 -19.22 -19.12 14.43
CA GLY A 646 -19.46 -17.86 15.12
C GLY A 646 -20.70 -17.13 14.60
N GLY A 647 -21.29 -16.34 15.50
CA GLY A 647 -22.38 -15.43 15.15
C GLY A 647 -21.93 -14.31 14.21
N PRO A 648 -22.87 -13.51 13.67
CA PRO A 648 -22.53 -12.33 12.88
C PRO A 648 -21.74 -11.33 13.74
N VAL A 649 -20.61 -10.87 13.22
CA VAL A 649 -19.76 -9.84 13.86
C VAL A 649 -19.87 -8.56 13.06
N ILE A 650 -20.13 -7.44 13.73
CA ILE A 650 -20.18 -6.12 13.10
C ILE A 650 -18.82 -5.44 13.31
N ASP A 651 -18.15 -5.11 12.22
CA ASP A 651 -16.86 -4.42 12.19
C ASP A 651 -17.09 -2.90 12.29
N TYR A 652 -17.81 -2.33 11.33
CA TYR A 652 -18.20 -0.92 11.38
C TYR A 652 -19.51 -0.64 10.65
N ILE A 653 -20.07 0.55 10.90
CA ILE A 653 -21.32 1.01 10.29
C ILE A 653 -21.05 2.34 9.60
N ASP A 654 -21.52 2.48 8.36
CA ASP A 654 -21.38 3.70 7.56
C ASP A 654 -22.74 4.19 7.03
N PRO A 655 -23.15 5.43 7.31
CA PRO A 655 -22.54 6.36 8.25
C PRO A 655 -22.75 5.94 9.70
N ALA A 656 -21.77 6.22 10.56
CA ALA A 656 -21.83 5.89 11.99
C ALA A 656 -22.89 6.70 12.76
N LEU A 657 -23.32 7.85 12.21
CA LEU A 657 -24.35 8.73 12.77
C LEU A 657 -25.26 9.24 11.66
N GLY A 658 -26.56 9.34 11.93
CA GLY A 658 -27.53 9.84 10.95
C GLY A 658 -28.91 10.11 11.53
N PRO A 659 -29.74 10.98 10.91
CA PRO A 659 -31.16 11.10 11.22
C PRO A 659 -31.93 9.78 11.07
N VAL A 660 -33.05 9.67 11.79
CA VAL A 660 -34.00 8.57 11.65
C VAL A 660 -34.45 8.46 10.19
N GLU A 661 -34.61 7.22 9.70
CA GLU A 661 -34.95 6.86 8.30
C GLU A 661 -33.82 7.01 7.27
N GLN A 662 -32.59 7.32 7.69
CA GLN A 662 -31.43 7.25 6.82
C GLN A 662 -31.00 5.79 6.58
N TYR A 663 -30.55 5.50 5.35
CA TYR A 663 -29.89 4.24 5.03
C TYR A 663 -28.52 4.17 5.71
N ILE A 664 -28.22 3.02 6.31
CA ILE A 664 -26.89 2.67 6.79
C ILE A 664 -26.43 1.39 6.10
N THR A 665 -25.12 1.23 5.97
CA THR A 665 -24.46 -0.01 5.58
C THR A 665 -23.71 -0.55 6.79
N ILE A 666 -23.89 -1.84 7.06
CA ILE A 666 -23.22 -2.54 8.16
C ILE A 666 -22.19 -3.45 7.51
N TYR A 667 -20.93 -3.25 7.88
CA TYR A 667 -19.80 -4.08 7.47
C TYR A 667 -19.40 -5.00 8.63
N GLY A 668 -18.89 -6.17 8.30
CA GLY A 668 -18.56 -7.19 9.29
C GLY A 668 -18.36 -8.56 8.65
N SER A 669 -18.37 -9.59 9.49
CA SER A 669 -18.18 -10.99 9.10
C SER A 669 -19.39 -11.84 9.49
N ASN A 670 -19.50 -13.05 8.92
CA ASN A 670 -20.50 -14.07 9.25
C ASN A 670 -21.98 -13.67 9.09
N PHE A 671 -22.31 -12.67 8.26
CA PHE A 671 -23.71 -12.27 8.04
C PHE A 671 -24.57 -13.33 7.33
N GLY A 672 -23.94 -14.29 6.64
CA GLY A 672 -24.63 -15.35 5.90
C GLY A 672 -25.53 -14.83 4.78
N PHE A 673 -26.38 -15.71 4.23
CA PHE A 673 -27.39 -15.31 3.25
C PHE A 673 -28.68 -14.83 3.94
N TYR A 674 -29.30 -13.80 3.38
CA TYR A 674 -30.59 -13.32 3.86
C TYR A 674 -31.66 -14.42 3.75
N ASN A 675 -32.26 -14.76 4.89
CA ASN A 675 -33.40 -15.66 4.98
C ASN A 675 -34.61 -14.89 5.50
N SER A 676 -35.62 -14.77 4.65
CA SER A 676 -36.87 -14.08 4.98
C SER A 676 -37.53 -14.69 6.22
N GLY A 677 -37.63 -13.90 7.29
CA GLY A 677 -38.31 -14.27 8.54
C GLY A 677 -37.39 -14.75 9.66
N THR A 678 -36.10 -14.97 9.40
CA THR A 678 -35.10 -15.33 10.43
C THR A 678 -33.96 -14.32 10.52
N SER A 679 -33.50 -13.77 9.39
CA SER A 679 -32.51 -12.70 9.38
C SER A 679 -33.16 -11.37 9.80
N GLN A 680 -32.64 -10.76 10.87
CA GLN A 680 -33.11 -9.47 11.38
C GLN A 680 -31.94 -8.60 11.84
N VAL A 681 -32.10 -7.28 11.72
CA VAL A 681 -31.19 -6.27 12.24
C VAL A 681 -31.99 -5.41 13.21
N GLU A 682 -31.53 -5.30 14.45
CA GLU A 682 -32.20 -4.54 15.51
C GLU A 682 -31.28 -3.45 16.05
N PHE A 683 -31.79 -2.22 16.17
CA PHE A 683 -31.11 -1.16 16.88
C PHE A 683 -31.41 -1.29 18.37
N THR A 684 -30.36 -1.44 19.18
CA THR A 684 -30.49 -1.49 20.63
C THR A 684 -30.15 -0.12 21.22
N TYR A 685 -30.87 0.28 22.26
CA TYR A 685 -30.50 1.48 23.02
C TYR A 685 -29.44 1.09 24.04
N LEU A 686 -28.37 1.88 24.15
CA LEU A 686 -27.45 1.79 25.30
C LEU A 686 -28.26 2.05 26.57
N ALA A 687 -28.24 1.07 27.49
CA ALA A 687 -28.93 1.13 28.77
C ALA A 687 -28.29 2.12 29.75
#